data_AF-A0A8J4GFQ9-F1
#
_entry.id   AF-A0A8J4GFQ9-F1
#
_cell.length_a   1.000
_cell.length_b   1.000
_cell.length_c   1.000
_cell.angle_alpha   90.00
_cell.angle_beta   90.00
_cell.angle_gamma   90.00
#
_symmetry.space_group_name_H-M   'P 1'
#
loop_
_entity.id
_entity.type
_entity.pdbx_description
1 polymer ?
#
loop_
_entity_poly.entity_id
_entity_poly.type
_entity_poly.pdbx_seq_one_letter_code
_entity_poly.pdbx_strand_id
1 'polypeptide(L)'
;SHCNIIESFGILPVIAPPREHTVNANKHSNNCRPCTVETFNPNTSFLGTLAPGGSPQRPASTMRASFVPRWLRSAISAAILAVLIFAALPIPRVDAARSTSSSFGGIRATLNSQRATGTAANSLNHEDDRLSGRIADLHARPSEYSSEAVADLVPHLPGWGPIDDFNMFAGYITVDDANGRALFYILAEARNAPPSEAQNQQQQNRGANDVGGGSVDDSGATMPLVLWLNGGPGCSSIGGGFMTELGPFFPMPGGQDLQRNPHAWNEFAHVLFVESPAFVGFSYSNTTLDAIVGDARTAADSRIFLLRFLERFPRFRDTPFYVSGESYAGHYVPNLALAIVEGNKAAAATDEPKINLKGFLVGNPWTDTAIDNMGAIDYWWTHALVSDQTAQGVRANCNFSRIGPLDPHPAHQEAQTRDELCDDFCNRAFDELGSINIYEIYADLCVDPPGLRRQVEALHWALAGGAEAKPTSSNGVAEFLPLAASAAVATSARVKTVAEGQRSQQQQQRPRLQAQNRRADVQDSSSFTSYKSSRMSYAGDGSDSEYDPCIDDETEIYLNLPEVQKALHANQTVKLPWRWTDCTRSIVYSREDLLSSMLPVYDRLLQANLRILIYSGDVDGIVPVVGTRRWVASLRLKERAAWRPWFSGTQVGGYVVEYQGLTFATVRGAGHMVPYVQPVRAAHMAKAFLMGQAL
;
A
#
# COMPACT_ATOMS: atom_id res chain seq x y z
N SER A 1 2.21 30.25 42.75
CA SER A 1 3.17 29.56 43.65
C SER A 1 2.74 28.10 43.75
N HIS A 2 3.08 27.27 42.75
CA HIS A 2 4.26 26.39 42.70
C HIS A 2 4.24 25.22 43.71
N CYS A 3 4.06 23.99 43.18
CA CYS A 3 4.70 22.70 43.50
C CYS A 3 3.82 21.57 42.93
N ASN A 4 4.12 20.94 41.78
CA ASN A 4 5.07 19.83 41.54
C ASN A 4 4.95 18.64 42.49
N ILE A 5 4.36 17.54 42.01
CA ILE A 5 4.73 16.16 42.37
C ILE A 5 4.79 15.32 41.09
N ILE A 6 5.92 14.65 40.94
CA ILE A 6 6.33 13.70 39.90
C ILE A 6 5.83 12.32 40.32
N GLU A 7 5.17 11.58 39.43
CA GLU A 7 4.98 10.13 39.59
C GLU A 7 5.68 9.39 38.45
N SER A 8 6.63 8.53 38.85
CA SER A 8 7.38 7.61 38.01
C SER A 8 6.72 6.23 38.14
N PHE A 9 6.32 5.61 37.03
CA PHE A 9 5.92 4.20 37.00
C PHE A 9 7.08 3.30 36.54
N GLY A 10 7.25 2.20 37.26
CA GLY A 10 8.47 1.42 37.35
C GLY A 10 8.72 0.43 36.22
N ILE A 11 10.01 0.09 36.11
CA ILE A 11 10.66 -0.85 35.20
C ILE A 11 10.76 -2.22 35.90
N LEU A 12 10.51 -3.30 35.15
CA LEU A 12 10.72 -4.71 35.54
C LEU A 12 12.23 -5.03 35.71
N PRO A 13 12.67 -5.84 36.71
CA PRO A 13 14.09 -6.10 36.92
C PRO A 13 14.62 -7.33 36.18
N VAL A 14 15.79 -7.15 35.55
CA VAL A 14 16.69 -8.19 35.04
C VAL A 14 17.55 -8.73 36.20
N ILE A 15 17.63 -10.06 36.34
CA ILE A 15 18.41 -10.74 37.38
C ILE A 15 19.84 -11.00 36.88
N ALA A 16 20.84 -10.49 37.60
CA ALA A 16 22.25 -10.91 37.54
C ALA A 16 22.68 -11.44 38.93
N PRO A 17 23.65 -12.38 39.02
CA PRO A 17 23.88 -13.17 40.24
C PRO A 17 24.81 -12.47 41.24
N PRO A 18 24.67 -12.71 42.56
CA PRO A 18 25.58 -12.13 43.54
C PRO A 18 26.77 -13.04 43.88
N ARG A 19 27.89 -12.37 44.19
CA ARG A 19 29.12 -12.92 44.77
C ARG A 19 28.95 -13.25 46.26
N GLU A 20 29.79 -14.19 46.69
CA GLU A 20 29.97 -14.73 48.04
C GLU A 20 30.23 -13.69 49.13
N HIS A 21 29.61 -13.90 50.31
CA HIS A 21 30.22 -13.64 51.60
C HIS A 21 29.70 -14.64 52.64
N THR A 22 30.66 -15.33 53.27
CA THR A 22 30.54 -16.26 54.40
C THR A 22 30.27 -15.52 55.72
N VAL A 23 29.43 -16.08 56.61
CA VAL A 23 29.66 -16.23 58.07
C VAL A 23 28.57 -17.15 58.70
N ASN A 24 29.04 -17.92 59.68
CA ASN A 24 28.53 -19.06 60.44
C ASN A 24 27.22 -18.96 61.28
N ALA A 25 26.48 -20.08 61.22
CA ALA A 25 26.07 -21.01 62.30
C ALA A 25 24.90 -20.72 63.29
N ASN A 26 23.97 -21.71 63.28
CA ASN A 26 23.39 -22.50 64.40
C ASN A 26 21.87 -22.42 64.72
N LYS A 27 21.26 -23.61 64.52
CA LYS A 27 20.19 -24.31 65.29
C LYS A 27 18.78 -23.69 65.38
N HIS A 28 17.78 -24.32 64.74
CA HIS A 28 16.99 -25.44 65.30
C HIS A 28 15.98 -26.02 64.29
N SER A 29 15.66 -27.29 64.50
CA SER A 29 14.88 -28.26 63.72
C SER A 29 13.35 -28.02 63.67
N ASN A 30 12.69 -28.36 62.55
CA ASN A 30 11.73 -29.50 62.49
C ASN A 30 11.06 -29.67 61.11
N ASN A 31 11.11 -30.92 60.63
CA ASN A 31 10.12 -31.70 59.86
C ASN A 31 9.50 -31.16 58.56
N CYS A 32 9.96 -31.68 57.41
CA CYS A 32 9.26 -32.73 56.64
C CYS A 32 10.10 -33.15 55.41
N ARG A 33 10.17 -34.45 55.13
CA ARG A 33 10.95 -35.06 54.03
C ARG A 33 10.13 -35.24 52.74
N PRO A 34 10.80 -35.41 51.57
CA PRO A 34 10.29 -35.13 50.22
C PRO A 34 10.16 -36.38 49.32
N CYS A 35 9.50 -36.23 48.17
CA CYS A 35 9.66 -37.05 46.96
C CYS A 35 9.36 -36.14 45.74
N THR A 36 10.00 -36.13 44.58
CA THR A 36 11.28 -36.62 44.02
C THR A 36 11.37 -35.90 42.66
N VAL A 37 12.47 -35.24 42.35
CA VAL A 37 12.80 -34.73 41.01
C VAL A 37 14.02 -35.51 40.53
N GLU A 38 13.88 -36.21 39.42
CA GLU A 38 15.02 -36.83 38.72
C GLU A 38 15.70 -35.77 37.85
N THR A 39 16.98 -35.53 38.16
CA THR A 39 17.95 -34.90 37.26
C THR A 39 18.98 -35.95 36.87
N PHE A 40 19.31 -36.04 35.59
CA PHE A 40 20.54 -36.68 35.12
C PHE A 40 21.23 -35.80 34.07
N ASN A 41 22.53 -35.58 34.27
CA ASN A 41 23.50 -34.91 33.40
C ASN A 41 24.88 -35.52 33.72
N PRO A 42 25.98 -35.27 32.98
CA PRO A 42 26.36 -35.58 31.60
C PRO A 42 27.57 -36.56 31.48
N ASN A 43 28.07 -36.73 30.25
CA ASN A 43 29.42 -37.08 29.78
C ASN A 43 29.67 -38.54 29.34
N THR A 44 29.95 -38.71 28.04
CA THR A 44 31.29 -39.12 27.54
C THR A 44 31.38 -39.02 26.00
N SER A 45 32.46 -38.38 25.56
CA SER A 45 33.03 -38.30 24.22
C SER A 45 33.74 -39.59 23.77
N PHE A 46 33.85 -39.86 22.46
CA PHE A 46 35.06 -40.46 21.87
C PHE A 46 35.23 -40.14 20.38
N LEU A 47 36.47 -39.78 20.02
CA LEU A 47 37.04 -39.47 18.71
C LEU A 47 37.41 -40.73 17.91
N GLY A 48 37.53 -40.60 16.59
CA GLY A 48 38.18 -41.61 15.73
C GLY A 48 38.21 -41.25 14.24
N THR A 49 39.16 -40.43 13.82
CA THR A 49 39.62 -40.17 12.44
C THR A 49 40.24 -41.41 11.77
N LEU A 50 40.11 -41.54 10.43
CA LEU A 50 41.19 -41.86 9.47
C LEU A 50 40.66 -41.95 8.00
N ALA A 51 41.22 -41.14 7.11
CA ALA A 51 41.33 -41.35 5.65
C ALA A 51 42.75 -41.95 5.36
N PRO A 52 43.22 -42.29 4.12
CA PRO A 52 42.69 -41.97 2.78
C PRO A 52 42.84 -43.08 1.68
N GLY A 53 42.33 -42.79 0.46
CA GLY A 53 43.00 -43.17 -0.80
C GLY A 53 42.23 -44.01 -1.85
N GLY A 54 42.16 -43.48 -3.09
CA GLY A 54 42.30 -44.28 -4.33
C GLY A 54 41.05 -44.54 -5.20
N SER A 55 41.01 -43.91 -6.38
CA SER A 55 40.20 -44.26 -7.57
C SER A 55 40.78 -45.49 -8.31
N PRO A 56 40.03 -46.22 -9.19
CA PRO A 56 39.84 -45.81 -10.60
C PRO A 56 38.55 -46.26 -11.34
N GLN A 57 38.25 -45.51 -12.41
CA GLN A 57 37.58 -45.76 -13.72
C GLN A 57 36.57 -46.92 -14.04
N ARG A 58 35.49 -46.49 -14.75
CA ARG A 58 34.61 -47.06 -15.84
C ARG A 58 34.78 -48.50 -16.39
N PRO A 59 33.70 -49.10 -16.97
CA PRO A 59 33.34 -49.03 -18.42
C PRO A 59 31.83 -48.75 -18.68
N ALA A 60 31.36 -48.03 -19.73
CA ALA A 60 31.08 -48.41 -21.15
C ALA A 60 30.25 -49.73 -21.27
N SER A 61 29.14 -49.89 -22.01
CA SER A 61 28.69 -49.32 -23.29
C SER A 61 27.24 -49.73 -23.69
N THR A 62 26.57 -48.84 -24.47
CA THR A 62 25.74 -49.05 -25.71
C THR A 62 24.30 -49.61 -25.78
N MET A 63 23.43 -48.74 -26.33
CA MET A 63 22.39 -48.89 -27.41
C MET A 63 21.06 -49.64 -27.13
N ARG A 64 19.85 -49.28 -27.61
CA ARG A 64 19.25 -48.30 -28.57
C ARG A 64 17.74 -48.15 -28.19
N ALA A 65 17.14 -46.95 -28.11
CA ALA A 65 16.40 -46.17 -29.12
C ALA A 65 14.96 -46.64 -29.50
N SER A 66 14.01 -45.67 -29.48
CA SER A 66 12.73 -45.46 -30.24
C SER A 66 11.60 -45.00 -29.28
N PHE A 67 10.76 -43.96 -29.45
CA PHE A 67 10.25 -43.17 -30.58
C PHE A 67 9.88 -41.73 -30.11
N VAL A 68 10.06 -40.72 -30.97
CA VAL A 68 9.47 -39.36 -30.88
C VAL A 68 8.67 -39.11 -32.18
N PRO A 69 7.45 -38.55 -32.15
CA PRO A 69 6.67 -38.31 -33.36
C PRO A 69 7.17 -37.13 -34.20
N ARG A 70 7.18 -37.36 -35.52
CA ARG A 70 7.57 -36.44 -36.60
C ARG A 70 6.46 -35.44 -36.91
N TRP A 71 6.63 -34.18 -36.51
CA TRP A 71 6.14 -33.01 -37.26
C TRP A 71 6.85 -31.75 -36.76
N LEU A 72 8.18 -31.76 -36.87
CA LEU A 72 8.94 -30.52 -36.97
C LEU A 72 10.15 -30.76 -37.86
N ARG A 73 10.33 -29.81 -38.79
CA ARG A 73 11.55 -29.42 -39.52
C ARG A 73 11.57 -29.74 -41.02
N SER A 74 11.31 -28.69 -41.79
CA SER A 74 12.16 -28.16 -42.87
C SER A 74 11.61 -26.78 -43.20
N ALA A 75 12.34 -25.72 -43.54
CA ALA A 75 13.73 -25.31 -43.36
C ALA A 75 13.75 -23.82 -43.78
N ILE A 76 14.65 -23.03 -43.20
CA ILE A 76 14.92 -21.64 -43.58
C ILE A 76 15.62 -21.63 -44.95
N SER A 77 15.03 -20.96 -45.96
CA SER A 77 15.70 -20.28 -47.09
C SER A 77 14.66 -19.69 -48.05
N ALA A 78 14.56 -18.36 -48.11
CA ALA A 78 14.29 -17.53 -49.31
C ALA A 78 13.65 -16.19 -48.89
N ALA A 79 14.49 -15.17 -48.70
CA ALA A 79 14.12 -13.82 -49.04
C ALA A 79 14.40 -13.61 -50.54
N ILE A 80 13.61 -12.76 -51.20
CA ILE A 80 13.86 -12.14 -52.52
C ILE A 80 13.52 -13.01 -53.74
N LEU A 81 12.47 -12.59 -54.47
CA LEU A 81 12.37 -12.44 -55.94
C LEU A 81 11.02 -12.92 -56.52
N ALA A 82 10.04 -12.02 -56.63
CA ALA A 82 9.05 -12.00 -57.71
C ALA A 82 8.41 -10.60 -57.82
N VAL A 83 9.12 -9.72 -58.52
CA VAL A 83 8.64 -8.44 -59.06
C VAL A 83 8.63 -8.62 -60.58
N LEU A 84 7.53 -8.17 -61.23
CA LEU A 84 7.29 -7.98 -62.69
C LEU A 84 6.82 -9.23 -63.46
N ILE A 85 5.70 -9.17 -64.19
CA ILE A 85 5.49 -8.57 -65.54
C ILE A 85 3.95 -8.40 -65.75
N PHE A 86 3.30 -7.41 -66.39
CA PHE A 86 3.65 -6.13 -67.03
C PHE A 86 2.37 -5.25 -67.19
N ALA A 87 2.56 -3.94 -67.00
CA ALA A 87 2.04 -2.77 -67.75
C ALA A 87 0.62 -2.68 -68.36
N ALA A 88 -0.07 -1.55 -68.09
CA ALA A 88 -0.22 -0.46 -69.06
C ALA A 88 -0.74 0.86 -68.41
N LEU A 89 -0.01 1.94 -68.71
CA LEU A 89 -0.20 3.38 -68.39
C LEU A 89 -1.41 4.02 -69.14
N PRO A 90 -1.83 5.31 -68.96
CA PRO A 90 -1.05 6.48 -68.49
C PRO A 90 -1.73 7.56 -67.58
N ILE A 91 -0.84 8.47 -67.13
CA ILE A 91 -0.92 9.78 -66.43
C ILE A 91 -1.62 10.86 -67.34
N PRO A 92 -2.33 11.95 -66.87
CA PRO A 92 -1.71 13.08 -66.14
C PRO A 92 -2.53 13.93 -65.12
N ARG A 93 -1.72 14.68 -64.34
CA ARG A 93 -2.00 15.86 -63.50
C ARG A 93 -2.73 16.98 -64.24
N VAL A 94 -3.55 17.80 -63.55
CA VAL A 94 -3.59 19.29 -63.67
C VAL A 94 -4.10 19.93 -62.36
N ASP A 95 -3.60 21.14 -62.15
CA ASP A 95 -3.59 22.08 -61.04
C ASP A 95 -4.90 22.67 -60.49
N ALA A 96 -4.72 23.25 -59.29
CA ALA A 96 -5.31 24.46 -58.71
C ALA A 96 -6.49 25.18 -59.41
N ALA A 97 -7.49 25.57 -58.61
CA ALA A 97 -8.27 26.77 -58.87
C ALA A 97 -8.51 27.57 -57.58
N ARG A 98 -8.08 28.83 -57.64
CA ARG A 98 -8.25 29.93 -56.70
C ARG A 98 -9.57 30.68 -56.98
N SER A 99 -9.97 31.49 -56.00
CA SER A 99 -10.93 32.62 -56.07
C SER A 99 -12.40 32.20 -56.07
N THR A 100 -13.30 32.87 -55.34
CA THR A 100 -13.50 34.33 -55.33
C THR A 100 -13.95 34.91 -54.00
N SER A 101 -13.54 36.16 -53.82
CA SER A 101 -13.89 37.11 -52.78
C SER A 101 -15.27 37.74 -52.98
N SER A 102 -15.72 38.43 -51.91
CA SER A 102 -16.66 39.56 -51.84
C SER A 102 -18.13 39.23 -51.64
N SER A 103 -18.96 40.07 -51.02
CA SER A 103 -18.85 41.02 -49.90
C SER A 103 -20.26 41.60 -49.72
N PHE A 104 -20.54 42.08 -48.50
CA PHE A 104 -21.52 43.12 -48.13
C PHE A 104 -23.04 42.85 -48.00
N GLY A 105 -23.51 43.28 -46.82
CA GLY A 105 -24.86 43.76 -46.51
C GLY A 105 -25.44 43.06 -45.27
N GLY A 106 -25.17 43.45 -44.02
CA GLY A 106 -25.56 44.71 -43.34
C GLY A 106 -26.84 44.44 -42.51
N ILE A 107 -26.85 44.49 -41.17
CA ILE A 107 -27.23 45.61 -40.27
C ILE A 107 -27.07 45.04 -38.83
N ARG A 108 -26.16 45.49 -37.95
CA ARG A 108 -26.09 46.68 -37.05
C ARG A 108 -27.03 46.66 -35.82
N ALA A 109 -26.48 46.32 -34.65
CA ALA A 109 -26.83 46.73 -33.25
C ALA A 109 -26.13 45.71 -32.28
N THR A 110 -25.38 45.99 -31.22
CA THR A 110 -25.16 47.15 -30.35
C THR A 110 -23.78 46.98 -29.67
N LEU A 111 -22.94 48.01 -29.71
CA LEU A 111 -21.71 48.12 -28.93
C LEU A 111 -22.06 48.60 -27.51
N ASN A 112 -21.72 47.82 -26.48
CA ASN A 112 -21.21 48.28 -25.17
C ASN A 112 -21.03 47.09 -24.18
N SER A 113 -19.89 46.39 -24.28
CA SER A 113 -19.27 45.69 -23.13
C SER A 113 -17.78 45.34 -23.29
N GLN A 114 -17.08 45.87 -24.32
CA GLN A 114 -15.66 45.55 -24.58
C GLN A 114 -14.65 46.32 -23.70
N ARG A 115 -14.82 46.28 -22.37
CA ARG A 115 -13.74 46.70 -21.45
C ARG A 115 -13.37 45.68 -20.38
N ALA A 116 -14.01 44.51 -20.37
CA ALA A 116 -13.68 43.41 -19.46
C ALA A 116 -13.10 42.16 -20.16
N THR A 117 -13.05 42.12 -21.51
CA THR A 117 -12.59 40.94 -22.27
C THR A 117 -11.12 40.98 -22.69
N GLY A 118 -10.43 42.12 -22.54
CA GLY A 118 -9.03 42.27 -22.95
C GLY A 118 -8.02 41.65 -21.98
N THR A 119 -8.35 41.55 -20.70
CA THR A 119 -7.48 40.95 -19.67
C THR A 119 -7.55 39.43 -19.66
N ALA A 120 -8.74 38.84 -19.80
CA ALA A 120 -8.90 37.39 -19.88
C ALA A 120 -8.29 36.80 -21.17
N ALA A 121 -8.48 37.45 -22.32
CA ALA A 121 -7.90 36.99 -23.58
C ALA A 121 -6.36 37.08 -23.59
N ASN A 122 -5.77 38.12 -22.98
CA ASN A 122 -4.31 38.22 -22.84
C ASN A 122 -3.74 37.23 -21.82
N SER A 123 -4.49 36.88 -20.77
CA SER A 123 -4.09 35.87 -19.78
C SER A 123 -4.08 34.47 -20.39
N LEU A 124 -5.13 34.12 -21.15
CA LEU A 124 -5.25 32.82 -21.81
C LEU A 124 -4.15 32.62 -22.87
N ASN A 125 -3.85 33.64 -23.68
CA ASN A 125 -2.74 33.58 -24.65
C ASN A 125 -1.37 33.41 -23.96
N HIS A 126 -1.17 34.02 -22.79
CA HIS A 126 0.07 33.88 -22.04
C HIS A 126 0.25 32.50 -21.39
N GLU A 127 -0.83 31.86 -20.94
CA GLU A 127 -0.78 30.49 -20.40
C GLU A 127 -0.52 29.47 -21.51
N ASP A 128 -1.18 29.61 -22.66
CA ASP A 128 -0.94 28.75 -23.84
C ASP A 128 0.51 28.87 -24.34
N ASP A 129 1.08 30.08 -24.37
CA ASP A 129 2.48 30.31 -24.75
C ASP A 129 3.46 29.68 -23.73
N ARG A 130 3.15 29.77 -22.43
CA ARG A 130 3.98 29.17 -21.36
C ARG A 130 3.96 27.64 -21.43
N LEU A 131 2.78 27.05 -21.59
CA LEU A 131 2.63 25.60 -21.74
C LEU A 131 3.35 25.10 -22.99
N SER A 132 3.15 25.78 -24.13
CA SER A 132 3.84 25.45 -25.38
C SER A 132 5.36 25.52 -25.24
N GLY A 133 5.87 26.55 -24.56
CA GLY A 133 7.31 26.67 -24.25
C GLY A 133 7.82 25.54 -23.37
N ARG A 134 7.07 25.15 -22.33
CA ARG A 134 7.42 24.03 -21.44
C ARG A 134 7.44 22.68 -22.17
N ILE A 135 6.45 22.40 -23.02
CA ILE A 135 6.41 21.18 -23.83
C ILE A 135 7.61 21.15 -24.80
N ALA A 136 7.92 22.27 -25.45
CA ALA A 136 9.07 22.37 -26.33
C ALA A 136 10.41 22.14 -25.60
N ASP A 137 10.54 22.65 -24.37
CA ASP A 137 11.72 22.43 -23.53
C ASP A 137 11.90 20.96 -23.13
N LEU A 138 10.82 20.26 -22.80
CA LEU A 138 10.88 18.82 -22.51
C LEU A 138 11.25 18.01 -23.76
N HIS A 139 10.67 18.32 -24.92
CA HIS A 139 11.04 17.70 -26.19
C HIS A 139 12.51 17.97 -26.60
N ALA A 140 13.07 19.11 -26.20
CA ALA A 140 14.47 19.44 -26.44
C ALA A 140 15.45 18.62 -25.58
N ARG A 141 14.96 17.81 -24.62
CA ARG A 141 15.75 16.95 -23.72
C ARG A 141 15.42 15.46 -23.89
N PRO A 142 15.63 14.87 -25.09
CA PRO A 142 15.30 13.47 -25.35
C PRO A 142 16.16 12.47 -24.55
N SER A 143 17.28 12.91 -23.98
CA SER A 143 18.08 12.12 -23.02
C SER A 143 17.46 12.06 -21.63
N GLU A 144 16.42 12.85 -21.36
CA GLU A 144 15.73 12.90 -20.07
C GLU A 144 14.29 12.38 -20.17
N TYR A 145 13.58 12.74 -21.26
CA TYR A 145 12.18 12.42 -21.50
C TYR A 145 11.99 11.88 -22.92
N SER A 146 11.38 10.70 -23.08
CA SER A 146 10.94 10.23 -24.39
C SER A 146 9.75 11.05 -24.92
N SER A 147 9.42 10.92 -26.21
CA SER A 147 8.22 11.55 -26.77
C SER A 147 6.94 11.11 -26.06
N GLU A 148 6.87 9.84 -25.65
CA GLU A 148 5.78 9.27 -24.86
C GLU A 148 5.73 9.87 -23.45
N ALA A 149 6.88 10.11 -22.79
CA ALA A 149 6.91 10.84 -21.52
C ALA A 149 6.34 12.25 -21.67
N VAL A 150 6.71 12.99 -22.72
CA VAL A 150 6.19 14.34 -22.93
C VAL A 150 4.68 14.32 -23.21
N ALA A 151 4.18 13.29 -23.89
CA ALA A 151 2.75 13.09 -24.12
C ALA A 151 1.95 12.82 -22.83
N ASP A 152 2.60 12.21 -21.83
CA ASP A 152 2.01 11.94 -20.51
C ASP A 152 1.97 13.19 -19.60
N LEU A 153 2.50 14.36 -20.03
CA LEU A 153 2.54 15.58 -19.20
C LEU A 153 1.13 16.03 -18.78
N VAL A 154 0.99 16.34 -17.49
CA VAL A 154 -0.21 16.94 -16.87
C VAL A 154 0.12 18.39 -16.48
N PRO A 155 -0.20 19.38 -17.33
CA PRO A 155 0.17 20.77 -17.05
C PRO A 155 -0.81 21.50 -16.11
N HIS A 156 -2.00 20.94 -15.93
CA HIS A 156 -3.09 21.54 -15.17
C HIS A 156 -3.96 20.43 -14.57
N LEU A 157 -4.41 20.61 -13.33
CA LEU A 157 -5.41 19.75 -12.69
C LEU A 157 -6.70 20.53 -12.42
N PRO A 158 -7.88 20.01 -12.80
CA PRO A 158 -9.17 20.58 -12.39
C PRO A 158 -9.24 20.75 -10.86
N GLY A 159 -9.88 21.80 -10.38
CA GLY A 159 -9.94 22.09 -8.94
C GLY A 159 -8.67 22.70 -8.33
N TRP A 160 -7.53 22.68 -9.04
CA TRP A 160 -6.30 23.40 -8.63
C TRP A 160 -5.95 24.54 -9.60
N GLY A 161 -5.76 24.23 -10.87
CA GLY A 161 -5.20 25.14 -11.87
C GLY A 161 -3.88 24.64 -12.48
N PRO A 162 -3.08 25.54 -13.08
CA PRO A 162 -1.76 25.22 -13.62
C PRO A 162 -0.78 24.68 -12.56
N ILE A 163 0.06 23.74 -12.97
CA ILE A 163 1.16 23.19 -12.15
C ILE A 163 2.49 23.78 -12.65
N ASP A 164 2.93 24.88 -12.04
CA ASP A 164 4.08 25.66 -12.52
C ASP A 164 5.40 25.37 -11.78
N ASP A 165 5.34 24.74 -10.62
CA ASP A 165 6.47 24.56 -9.70
C ASP A 165 7.13 23.15 -9.76
N PHE A 166 6.53 22.22 -10.51
CA PHE A 166 7.12 20.91 -10.81
C PHE A 166 6.49 20.27 -12.06
N ASN A 167 7.10 19.21 -12.57
CA ASN A 167 6.50 18.38 -13.61
C ASN A 167 5.68 17.24 -13.02
N MET A 168 4.46 17.09 -13.54
CA MET A 168 3.58 15.98 -13.25
C MET A 168 3.27 15.25 -14.55
N PHE A 169 3.33 13.92 -14.52
CA PHE A 169 3.01 13.06 -15.66
C PHE A 169 2.02 11.99 -15.22
N ALA A 170 1.11 11.60 -16.11
CA ALA A 170 0.16 10.54 -15.85
C ALA A 170 -0.11 9.77 -17.14
N GLY A 171 -0.28 8.45 -17.03
CA GLY A 171 -0.52 7.62 -18.20
C GLY A 171 -0.41 6.14 -17.92
N TYR A 172 -0.24 5.36 -18.98
CA TYR A 172 -0.22 3.90 -18.92
C TYR A 172 1.11 3.32 -19.39
N ILE A 173 1.58 2.30 -18.69
CA ILE A 173 2.67 1.43 -19.16
C ILE A 173 2.13 0.01 -19.29
N THR A 174 2.17 -0.51 -20.51
CA THR A 174 1.83 -1.90 -20.80
C THR A 174 2.88 -2.82 -20.17
N VAL A 175 2.45 -3.83 -19.43
CA VAL A 175 3.31 -4.84 -18.79
C VAL A 175 3.18 -6.22 -19.44
N ASP A 176 2.12 -6.43 -20.23
CA ASP A 176 1.92 -7.62 -21.04
C ASP A 176 1.17 -7.26 -22.32
N ASP A 177 1.91 -7.22 -23.43
CA ASP A 177 1.38 -6.83 -24.74
C ASP A 177 0.38 -7.86 -25.30
N ALA A 178 0.51 -9.14 -24.93
CA ALA A 178 -0.37 -10.20 -25.44
C ALA A 178 -1.78 -10.09 -24.87
N ASN A 179 -1.88 -9.71 -23.59
CA ASN A 179 -3.16 -9.51 -22.90
C ASN A 179 -3.58 -8.04 -22.84
N GLY A 180 -2.78 -7.12 -23.40
CA GLY A 180 -2.99 -5.68 -23.28
C GLY A 180 -3.04 -5.20 -21.83
N ARG A 181 -2.37 -5.90 -20.91
CA ARG A 181 -2.35 -5.54 -19.49
C ARG A 181 -1.47 -4.32 -19.30
N ALA A 182 -2.01 -3.27 -18.71
CA ALA A 182 -1.32 -2.01 -18.49
C ALA A 182 -1.61 -1.46 -17.10
N LEU A 183 -0.57 -0.89 -16.48
CA LEU A 183 -0.66 -0.24 -15.18
C LEU A 183 -0.70 1.28 -15.38
N PHE A 184 -1.61 1.94 -14.68
CA PHE A 184 -1.73 3.39 -14.62
C PHE A 184 -0.76 3.95 -13.58
N TYR A 185 -0.17 5.10 -13.88
CA TYR A 185 0.77 5.77 -12.99
C TYR A 185 0.58 7.28 -12.97
N ILE A 186 1.02 7.88 -11.87
CA ILE A 186 1.29 9.32 -11.76
C ILE A 186 2.73 9.50 -11.28
N LEU A 187 3.51 10.31 -11.99
CA LEU A 187 4.83 10.78 -11.55
C LEU A 187 4.72 12.25 -11.15
N ALA A 188 4.97 12.55 -9.88
CA ALA A 188 5.20 13.92 -9.39
C ALA A 188 6.70 14.13 -9.21
N GLU A 189 7.32 14.96 -10.04
CA GLU A 189 8.73 15.29 -9.88
C GLU A 189 8.99 16.15 -8.64
N ALA A 190 10.22 16.08 -8.13
CA ALA A 190 10.68 16.92 -7.05
C ALA A 190 10.44 18.41 -7.37
N ARG A 191 9.92 19.16 -6.40
CA ARG A 191 9.53 20.55 -6.56
C ARG A 191 10.72 21.46 -6.77
N ASN A 192 10.59 22.38 -7.72
CA ASN A 192 11.55 23.46 -7.94
C ASN A 192 11.15 24.66 -7.06
N ALA A 193 11.55 24.67 -5.78
CA ALA A 193 11.19 25.76 -4.87
C ALA A 193 11.68 27.13 -5.41
N PRO A 194 10.84 28.17 -5.42
CA PRO A 194 11.27 29.52 -5.76
C PRO A 194 12.34 30.03 -4.77
N PRO A 195 13.32 30.84 -5.21
CA PRO A 195 14.40 31.34 -4.34
C PRO A 195 13.91 32.06 -3.06
N SER A 196 12.74 32.69 -3.10
CA SER A 196 12.15 33.41 -1.96
C SER A 196 11.52 32.51 -0.90
N GLU A 197 10.97 31.35 -1.28
CA GLU A 197 10.41 30.36 -0.35
C GLU A 197 11.52 29.57 0.34
N ALA A 198 12.59 29.24 -0.40
CA ALA A 198 13.80 28.64 0.16
C ALA A 198 14.41 29.51 1.28
N GLN A 199 14.33 30.85 1.16
CA GLN A 199 14.82 31.79 2.18
C GLN A 199 13.88 31.92 3.39
N ASN A 200 12.57 31.79 3.21
CA ASN A 200 11.59 31.87 4.30
C ASN A 200 11.50 30.57 5.11
N GLN A 201 11.63 29.40 4.47
CA GLN A 201 11.76 28.12 5.18
C GLN A 201 13.04 28.06 6.03
N GLN A 202 14.14 28.66 5.54
CA GLN A 202 15.34 28.86 6.35
C GLN A 202 15.14 29.80 7.55
N GLN A 203 14.19 30.74 7.49
CA GLN A 203 13.90 31.65 8.60
C GLN A 203 12.95 31.05 9.64
N GLN A 204 11.97 30.24 9.23
CA GLN A 204 11.10 29.51 10.16
C GLN A 204 11.84 28.39 10.91
N ASN A 205 12.90 27.83 10.31
CA ASN A 205 13.77 26.83 10.94
C ASN A 205 14.91 27.40 11.81
N ARG A 206 14.95 28.72 12.09
CA ARG A 206 15.98 29.35 12.95
C ARG A 206 15.90 29.00 14.45
N GLY A 207 15.14 27.98 14.83
CA GLY A 207 15.18 27.35 16.15
C GLY A 207 16.19 26.19 16.28
N ALA A 208 16.78 25.73 15.18
CA ALA A 208 17.80 24.69 15.18
C ALA A 208 19.03 25.18 14.40
N ASN A 209 20.18 25.23 15.07
CA ASN A 209 21.45 25.53 14.43
C ASN A 209 21.80 24.42 13.42
N ASP A 210 21.61 24.68 12.14
CA ASP A 210 22.44 24.06 11.11
C ASP A 210 22.55 24.96 9.87
N VAL A 211 23.73 24.91 9.24
CA VAL A 211 24.21 25.80 8.19
C VAL A 211 23.91 25.21 6.82
N GLY A 212 23.52 26.05 5.84
CA GLY A 212 23.64 25.71 4.42
C GLY A 212 22.34 25.85 3.63
N GLY A 213 22.37 26.68 2.60
CA GLY A 213 21.22 27.01 1.76
C GLY A 213 21.57 26.92 0.28
N GLY A 214 20.72 26.25 -0.49
CA GLY A 214 20.80 26.16 -1.94
C GLY A 214 19.90 25.04 -2.46
N SER A 215 19.33 25.21 -3.64
CA SER A 215 18.45 24.26 -4.35
C SER A 215 19.21 23.08 -4.97
N VAL A 216 20.13 22.54 -4.20
CA VAL A 216 20.90 21.30 -4.36
C VAL A 216 21.18 20.93 -2.91
N ASP A 217 20.92 19.69 -2.48
CA ASP A 217 21.48 19.24 -1.20
C ASP A 217 22.97 19.61 -1.19
N ASP A 218 23.48 20.16 -0.09
CA ASP A 218 24.83 20.78 0.05
C ASP A 218 25.99 19.77 -0.23
N SER A 219 25.64 18.55 -0.63
CA SER A 219 26.44 17.41 -1.04
C SER A 219 26.61 17.24 -2.58
N GLY A 220 25.83 17.94 -3.41
CA GLY A 220 25.75 17.68 -4.85
C GLY A 220 24.95 16.42 -5.23
N ALA A 221 24.14 15.88 -4.33
CA ALA A 221 23.32 14.69 -4.57
C ALA A 221 22.04 14.97 -5.36
N THR A 222 21.72 14.09 -6.31
CA THR A 222 20.45 14.07 -7.04
C THR A 222 19.30 13.61 -6.15
N MET A 223 18.15 14.30 -6.19
CA MET A 223 16.94 13.89 -5.46
C MET A 223 16.54 12.46 -5.86
N PRO A 224 16.18 11.58 -4.91
CA PRO A 224 15.87 10.19 -5.21
C PRO A 224 14.54 10.03 -5.94
N LEU A 225 14.39 8.92 -6.65
CA LEU A 225 13.10 8.44 -7.16
C LEU A 225 12.52 7.44 -6.16
N VAL A 226 11.27 7.66 -5.77
CA VAL A 226 10.56 6.83 -4.78
C VAL A 226 9.28 6.33 -5.42
N LEU A 227 9.17 5.01 -5.59
CA LEU A 227 7.90 4.35 -5.96
C LEU A 227 7.02 4.24 -4.71
N TRP A 228 5.74 4.57 -4.82
CA TRP A 228 4.73 4.34 -3.79
C TRP A 228 3.67 3.33 -4.27
N LEU A 229 3.36 2.37 -3.40
CA LEU A 229 2.35 1.33 -3.58
C LEU A 229 1.43 1.28 -2.36
N ASN A 230 0.14 1.57 -2.52
CA ASN A 230 -0.85 1.22 -1.49
C ASN A 230 -1.11 -0.30 -1.49
N GLY A 231 -1.79 -0.78 -0.44
CA GLY A 231 -2.03 -2.20 -0.19
C GLY A 231 -3.37 -2.72 -0.71
N GLY A 232 -4.24 -3.13 0.21
CA GLY A 232 -5.51 -3.81 -0.06
C GLY A 232 -5.44 -5.28 0.34
N PRO A 233 -5.11 -6.25 -0.53
CA PRO A 233 -4.73 -6.12 -1.95
C PRO A 233 -5.76 -5.41 -2.83
N GLY A 234 -5.28 -4.63 -3.79
CA GLY A 234 -6.14 -4.03 -4.81
C GLY A 234 -6.62 -2.60 -4.53
N CYS A 235 -5.99 -1.91 -3.58
CA CYS A 235 -6.23 -0.49 -3.33
C CYS A 235 -5.33 0.39 -4.19
N SER A 236 -5.85 1.55 -4.59
CA SER A 236 -5.21 2.46 -5.52
C SER A 236 -4.10 3.27 -4.87
N SER A 237 -2.94 3.31 -5.52
CA SER A 237 -1.86 4.24 -5.15
C SER A 237 -2.14 5.69 -5.55
N ILE A 238 -3.12 5.91 -6.42
CA ILE A 238 -3.58 7.26 -6.76
C ILE A 238 -4.57 7.76 -5.72
N GLY A 239 -5.47 6.90 -5.25
CA GLY A 239 -6.41 7.21 -4.16
C GLY A 239 -5.68 7.50 -2.86
N GLY A 240 -5.22 6.45 -2.16
CA GLY A 240 -4.50 6.59 -0.89
C GLY A 240 -3.25 7.46 -1.01
N GLY A 241 -2.25 7.02 -1.78
CA GLY A 241 -0.95 7.70 -1.83
C GLY A 241 -0.98 9.13 -2.38
N PHE A 242 -1.48 9.30 -3.61
CA PHE A 242 -1.40 10.59 -4.32
C PHE A 242 -2.48 11.59 -3.87
N MET A 243 -3.73 11.15 -3.66
CA MET A 243 -4.85 12.04 -3.35
C MET A 243 -5.13 12.20 -1.85
N THR A 244 -4.72 11.26 -0.98
CA THR A 244 -5.07 11.30 0.44
C THR A 244 -3.87 11.47 1.37
N GLU A 245 -2.71 10.89 1.04
CA GLU A 245 -1.62 10.76 2.01
C GLU A 245 -0.46 11.74 1.79
N LEU A 246 0.33 11.53 0.74
CA LEU A 246 1.67 12.14 0.60
C LEU A 246 1.90 12.82 -0.75
N GLY A 247 0.91 12.80 -1.63
CA GLY A 247 0.94 13.53 -2.88
C GLY A 247 0.82 15.04 -2.69
N PRO A 248 1.01 15.80 -3.78
CA PRO A 248 1.07 17.26 -3.77
C PRO A 248 -0.27 17.94 -3.46
N PHE A 249 -1.39 17.24 -3.63
CA PHE A 249 -2.73 17.80 -3.50
C PHE A 249 -3.69 16.85 -2.79
N PHE A 250 -4.64 17.42 -2.06
CA PHE A 250 -5.76 16.71 -1.45
C PHE A 250 -7.08 17.21 -2.03
N PRO A 251 -8.10 16.37 -2.22
CA PRO A 251 -9.42 16.84 -2.56
C PRO A 251 -10.03 17.60 -1.38
N MET A 252 -10.75 18.67 -1.71
CA MET A 252 -11.52 19.46 -0.76
C MET A 252 -12.88 18.82 -0.51
N PRO A 253 -13.55 19.15 0.62
CA PRO A 253 -14.90 18.69 0.90
C PRO A 253 -15.84 18.85 -0.31
N GLY A 254 -16.51 17.76 -0.69
CA GLY A 254 -17.35 17.68 -1.88
C GLY A 254 -16.65 17.20 -3.17
N GLY A 255 -15.33 16.97 -3.14
CA GLY A 255 -14.59 16.24 -4.17
C GLY A 255 -14.51 16.92 -5.54
N GLN A 256 -14.61 18.26 -5.59
CA GLN A 256 -14.55 19.04 -6.84
C GLN A 256 -13.31 19.92 -6.96
N ASP A 257 -12.80 20.41 -5.82
CA ASP A 257 -11.64 21.29 -5.75
C ASP A 257 -10.47 20.58 -5.06
N LEU A 258 -9.26 21.13 -5.23
CA LEU A 258 -8.05 20.62 -4.61
C LEU A 258 -7.42 21.67 -3.69
N GLN A 259 -6.80 21.22 -2.60
CA GLN A 259 -5.85 22.00 -1.81
C GLN A 259 -4.44 21.42 -1.91
N ARG A 260 -3.43 22.25 -1.67
CA ARG A 260 -2.02 21.83 -1.64
C ARG A 260 -1.68 21.13 -0.33
N ASN A 261 -0.91 20.06 -0.42
CA ASN A 261 -0.29 19.41 0.73
C ASN A 261 1.09 20.06 1.02
N PRO A 262 1.27 20.79 2.13
CA PRO A 262 2.55 21.42 2.47
C PRO A 262 3.63 20.41 2.93
N HIS A 263 3.28 19.15 3.10
CA HIS A 263 4.15 18.07 3.55
C HIS A 263 4.28 16.95 2.51
N ALA A 264 3.94 17.25 1.26
CA ALA A 264 4.04 16.32 0.16
C ALA A 264 5.48 15.79 0.01
N TRP A 265 5.61 14.51 -0.31
CA TRP A 265 6.94 13.90 -0.45
C TRP A 265 7.70 14.39 -1.68
N ASN A 266 6.99 14.98 -2.66
CA ASN A 266 7.64 15.60 -3.80
C ASN A 266 8.37 16.91 -3.44
N GLU A 267 8.32 17.38 -2.20
CA GLU A 267 9.18 18.45 -1.68
C GLU A 267 10.65 18.00 -1.50
N PHE A 268 10.92 16.69 -1.47
CA PHE A 268 12.27 16.14 -1.24
C PHE A 268 12.59 14.85 -2.03
N ALA A 269 11.73 14.45 -2.95
CA ALA A 269 11.93 13.30 -3.83
C ALA A 269 11.14 13.44 -5.14
N HIS A 270 11.49 12.66 -6.16
CA HIS A 270 10.56 12.36 -7.24
C HIS A 270 9.68 11.19 -6.78
N VAL A 271 8.36 11.32 -6.85
CA VAL A 271 7.43 10.29 -6.35
C VAL A 271 6.63 9.70 -7.50
N LEU A 272 6.70 8.39 -7.65
CA LEU A 272 6.02 7.60 -8.66
C LEU A 272 4.95 6.75 -8.00
N PHE A 273 3.68 7.06 -8.25
CA PHE A 273 2.52 6.31 -7.76
C PHE A 273 2.04 5.36 -8.85
N VAL A 274 1.81 4.09 -8.51
CA VAL A 274 1.41 3.07 -9.50
C VAL A 274 0.23 2.26 -8.99
N GLU A 275 -0.85 2.20 -9.76
CA GLU A 275 -2.00 1.33 -9.45
C GLU A 275 -1.67 -0.10 -9.89
N SER A 276 -1.47 -0.99 -8.92
CA SER A 276 -1.06 -2.38 -9.15
C SER A 276 -1.81 -3.29 -8.18
N PRO A 277 -2.27 -4.48 -8.58
CA PRO A 277 -2.17 -5.09 -9.92
C PRO A 277 -3.15 -4.49 -10.96
N ALA A 278 -3.28 -5.12 -12.14
CA ALA A 278 -4.34 -4.76 -13.08
C ALA A 278 -5.74 -4.86 -12.44
N PHE A 279 -6.69 -4.07 -12.95
CA PHE A 279 -8.05 -3.85 -12.39
C PHE A 279 -8.12 -3.01 -11.11
N VAL A 280 -6.99 -2.52 -10.61
CA VAL A 280 -6.94 -1.50 -9.55
C VAL A 280 -7.09 -0.12 -10.17
N GLY A 281 -8.10 0.63 -9.71
CA GLY A 281 -8.41 1.98 -10.21
C GLY A 281 -8.51 2.04 -11.73
N PHE A 282 -7.58 2.74 -12.37
CA PHE A 282 -7.51 2.90 -13.82
C PHE A 282 -6.70 1.81 -14.54
N SER A 283 -5.90 1.01 -13.84
CA SER A 283 -5.15 -0.11 -14.42
C SER A 283 -6.09 -1.19 -14.96
N TYR A 284 -5.71 -1.85 -16.05
CA TYR A 284 -6.62 -2.77 -16.75
C TYR A 284 -5.89 -3.92 -17.46
N SER A 285 -6.66 -4.91 -17.90
CA SER A 285 -6.27 -5.94 -18.86
C SER A 285 -7.42 -6.23 -19.82
N ASN A 286 -7.11 -6.66 -21.04
CA ASN A 286 -8.13 -7.07 -22.01
C ASN A 286 -8.65 -8.49 -21.75
N THR A 287 -8.07 -9.22 -20.78
CA THR A 287 -8.54 -10.55 -20.36
C THR A 287 -8.93 -10.57 -18.89
N THR A 288 -10.10 -11.14 -18.59
CA THR A 288 -10.58 -11.32 -17.22
C THR A 288 -9.77 -12.35 -16.44
N LEU A 289 -8.99 -13.20 -17.10
CA LEU A 289 -8.10 -14.16 -16.41
C LEU A 289 -7.01 -13.47 -15.61
N ASP A 290 -6.59 -12.26 -15.99
CA ASP A 290 -5.62 -11.48 -15.24
C ASP A 290 -6.17 -10.94 -13.92
N ALA A 291 -7.48 -11.10 -13.65
CA ALA A 291 -8.06 -10.77 -12.36
C ALA A 291 -7.71 -11.78 -11.27
N ILE A 292 -7.30 -13.01 -11.65
CA ILE A 292 -6.78 -14.01 -10.71
C ILE A 292 -5.28 -13.77 -10.59
N VAL A 293 -4.84 -13.25 -9.43
CA VAL A 293 -3.51 -12.68 -9.27
C VAL A 293 -2.93 -13.00 -7.89
N GLY A 294 -1.63 -12.88 -7.75
CA GLY A 294 -0.90 -13.12 -6.50
C GLY A 294 0.41 -12.34 -6.46
N ASP A 295 1.17 -12.51 -5.39
CA ASP A 295 2.38 -11.74 -5.06
C ASP A 295 3.42 -11.85 -6.18
N ALA A 296 3.64 -13.07 -6.69
CA ALA A 296 4.63 -13.33 -7.73
C ALA A 296 4.31 -12.60 -9.05
N ARG A 297 3.05 -12.62 -9.50
CA ARG A 297 2.62 -11.92 -10.72
C ARG A 297 2.66 -10.40 -10.53
N THR A 298 2.22 -9.93 -9.37
CA THR A 298 2.22 -8.50 -9.01
C THR A 298 3.65 -7.95 -9.03
N ALA A 299 4.62 -8.67 -8.45
CA ALA A 299 6.02 -8.28 -8.45
C ALA A 299 6.66 -8.32 -9.84
N ALA A 300 6.34 -9.35 -10.65
CA ALA A 300 6.84 -9.47 -12.02
C ALA A 300 6.34 -8.33 -12.92
N ASP A 301 5.04 -8.04 -12.88
CA ASP A 301 4.43 -6.95 -13.65
C ASP A 301 4.97 -5.59 -13.21
N SER A 302 5.12 -5.36 -11.89
CA SER A 302 5.69 -4.11 -11.36
C SER A 302 7.16 -3.93 -11.75
N ARG A 303 7.94 -5.01 -11.87
CA ARG A 303 9.32 -4.94 -12.38
C ARG A 303 9.36 -4.60 -13.87
N ILE A 304 8.50 -5.23 -14.69
CA ILE A 304 8.38 -4.90 -16.12
C ILE A 304 7.97 -3.44 -16.29
N PHE A 305 7.00 -2.99 -15.49
CA PHE A 305 6.58 -1.59 -15.45
C PHE A 305 7.78 -0.67 -15.20
N LEU A 306 8.60 -0.94 -14.19
CA LEU A 306 9.77 -0.11 -13.87
C LEU A 306 10.80 -0.07 -15.00
N LEU A 307 11.07 -1.20 -15.66
CA LEU A 307 12.00 -1.23 -16.79
C LEU A 307 11.50 -0.37 -17.95
N ARG A 308 10.23 -0.50 -18.33
CA ARG A 308 9.60 0.31 -19.39
C ARG A 308 9.44 1.77 -18.96
N PHE A 309 9.22 2.04 -17.68
CA PHE A 309 9.21 3.39 -17.12
C PHE A 309 10.56 4.08 -17.29
N LEU A 310 11.67 3.39 -17.02
CA LEU A 310 13.03 3.92 -17.21
C LEU A 310 13.44 4.06 -18.70
N GLU A 311 12.74 3.38 -19.61
CA GLU A 311 12.84 3.65 -21.05
C GLU A 311 12.11 4.94 -21.42
N ARG A 312 10.92 5.17 -20.85
CA ARG A 312 10.09 6.37 -21.08
C ARG A 312 10.70 7.63 -20.42
N PHE A 313 11.29 7.49 -19.23
CA PHE A 313 11.95 8.57 -18.48
C PHE A 313 13.45 8.26 -18.24
N PRO A 314 14.30 8.35 -19.27
CA PRO A 314 15.72 8.01 -19.15
C PRO A 314 16.48 8.75 -18.06
N ARG A 315 16.05 9.96 -17.66
CA ARG A 315 16.68 10.74 -16.59
C ARG A 315 16.75 10.00 -15.25
N PHE A 316 15.87 9.03 -15.00
CA PHE A 316 15.81 8.31 -13.73
C PHE A 316 16.65 7.03 -13.70
N ARG A 317 17.30 6.63 -14.80
CA ARG A 317 18.08 5.38 -14.88
C ARG A 317 19.17 5.27 -13.82
N ASP A 318 19.88 6.37 -13.60
CA ASP A 318 20.98 6.45 -12.64
C ASP A 318 20.57 7.11 -11.31
N THR A 319 19.32 7.55 -11.18
CA THR A 319 18.82 8.17 -9.96
C THR A 319 18.71 7.12 -8.83
N PRO A 320 19.13 7.43 -7.59
CA PRO A 320 18.88 6.56 -6.44
C PRO A 320 17.40 6.19 -6.32
N PHE A 321 17.09 4.90 -6.44
CA PHE A 321 15.72 4.41 -6.45
C PHE A 321 15.34 3.72 -5.14
N TYR A 322 14.14 4.03 -4.63
CA TYR A 322 13.54 3.39 -3.47
C TYR A 322 12.17 2.88 -3.82
N VAL A 323 11.82 1.71 -3.28
CA VAL A 323 10.45 1.20 -3.29
C VAL A 323 9.81 1.54 -1.96
N SER A 324 8.56 1.97 -1.96
CA SER A 324 7.81 2.25 -0.75
C SER A 324 6.35 1.91 -0.89
N GLY A 325 5.67 1.82 0.25
CA GLY A 325 4.25 1.53 0.30
C GLY A 325 3.77 1.33 1.72
N GLU A 326 2.51 0.94 1.84
CA GLU A 326 1.87 0.68 3.13
C GLU A 326 0.97 -0.56 3.13
N SER A 327 0.59 -1.04 4.31
CA SER A 327 -0.42 -2.08 4.49
C SER A 327 0.01 -3.41 3.83
N TYR A 328 -0.82 -3.99 2.94
CA TYR A 328 -0.46 -5.16 2.14
C TYR A 328 0.74 -4.93 1.21
N ALA A 329 1.18 -3.68 1.00
CA ALA A 329 2.47 -3.43 0.36
C ALA A 329 3.66 -3.96 1.21
N GLY A 330 3.42 -4.39 2.46
CA GLY A 330 4.31 -5.27 3.21
C GLY A 330 4.64 -6.61 2.50
N HIS A 331 3.82 -7.04 1.54
CA HIS A 331 4.14 -8.10 0.58
C HIS A 331 4.69 -7.52 -0.74
N TYR A 332 4.06 -6.50 -1.31
CA TYR A 332 4.44 -5.96 -2.63
C TYR A 332 5.86 -5.41 -2.67
N VAL A 333 6.22 -4.59 -1.69
CA VAL A 333 7.50 -3.88 -1.63
C VAL A 333 8.68 -4.86 -1.51
N PRO A 334 8.73 -5.79 -0.53
CA PRO A 334 9.83 -6.74 -0.45
C PRO A 334 9.88 -7.72 -1.63
N ASN A 335 8.74 -8.18 -2.16
CA ASN A 335 8.75 -9.04 -3.36
C ASN A 335 9.31 -8.29 -4.58
N LEU A 336 8.90 -7.04 -4.81
CA LEU A 336 9.43 -6.21 -5.90
C LEU A 336 10.91 -5.89 -5.70
N ALA A 337 11.32 -5.52 -4.49
CA ALA A 337 12.73 -5.28 -4.18
C ALA A 337 13.58 -6.52 -4.46
N LEU A 338 13.08 -7.72 -4.11
CA LEU A 338 13.76 -8.98 -4.36
C LEU A 338 13.87 -9.26 -5.87
N ALA A 339 12.77 -9.08 -6.62
CA ALA A 339 12.75 -9.23 -8.07
C ALA A 339 13.74 -8.27 -8.77
N ILE A 340 13.89 -7.05 -8.28
CA ILE A 340 14.89 -6.10 -8.76
C ILE A 340 16.30 -6.58 -8.44
N VAL A 341 16.58 -7.01 -7.21
CA VAL A 341 17.89 -7.52 -6.80
C VAL A 341 18.31 -8.73 -7.63
N GLU A 342 17.41 -9.68 -7.85
CA GLU A 342 17.65 -10.87 -8.66
C GLU A 342 17.85 -10.51 -10.13
N GLY A 343 17.00 -9.65 -10.68
CA GLY A 343 17.14 -9.13 -12.03
C GLY A 343 18.47 -8.41 -12.26
N ASN A 344 18.88 -7.55 -11.34
CA ASN A 344 20.16 -6.85 -11.39
C ASN A 344 21.37 -7.80 -11.35
N LYS A 345 21.26 -8.94 -10.65
CA LYS A 345 22.28 -10.00 -10.65
C LYS A 345 22.30 -10.74 -11.98
N ALA A 346 21.14 -10.99 -12.58
CA ALA A 346 21.00 -11.65 -13.88
C ALA A 346 21.37 -10.74 -15.07
N ALA A 347 21.32 -9.43 -14.90
CA ALA A 347 21.59 -8.42 -15.94
C ALA A 347 22.90 -8.64 -16.70
N ALA A 348 23.95 -9.15 -16.04
CA ALA A 348 25.22 -9.46 -16.70
C ALA A 348 25.11 -10.56 -17.78
N ALA A 349 24.07 -11.40 -17.74
CA ALA A 349 23.82 -12.46 -18.69
C ALA A 349 22.69 -12.14 -19.69
N THR A 350 21.82 -11.17 -19.39
CA THR A 350 20.63 -10.85 -20.19
C THR A 350 20.69 -9.52 -20.94
N ASP A 351 21.72 -8.70 -20.70
CA ASP A 351 21.84 -7.31 -21.21
C ASP A 351 20.64 -6.41 -20.83
N GLU A 352 19.87 -6.82 -19.81
CA GLU A 352 18.76 -6.05 -19.27
C GLU A 352 19.29 -4.90 -18.40
N PRO A 353 18.73 -3.68 -18.49
CA PRO A 353 19.21 -2.56 -17.70
C PRO A 353 19.02 -2.80 -16.20
N LYS A 354 20.01 -2.38 -15.42
CA LYS A 354 19.93 -2.43 -13.96
C LYS A 354 19.09 -1.28 -13.43
N ILE A 355 18.30 -1.56 -12.40
CA ILE A 355 17.57 -0.54 -11.64
C ILE A 355 18.44 -0.15 -10.43
N ASN A 356 18.70 1.15 -10.23
CA ASN A 356 19.57 1.67 -9.17
C ASN A 356 18.93 1.63 -7.76
N LEU A 357 18.43 0.46 -7.35
CA LEU A 357 17.77 0.24 -6.07
C LEU A 357 18.74 0.45 -4.89
N LYS A 358 18.39 1.34 -3.97
CA LYS A 358 19.17 1.66 -2.77
C LYS A 358 18.53 1.17 -1.48
N GLY A 359 17.21 0.96 -1.48
CA GLY A 359 16.48 0.60 -0.29
C GLY A 359 14.98 0.59 -0.48
N PHE A 360 14.27 0.33 0.60
CA PHE A 360 12.82 0.44 0.64
C PHE A 360 12.32 0.85 2.03
N LEU A 361 11.13 1.44 2.06
CA LEU A 361 10.44 1.83 3.28
C LEU A 361 8.99 1.39 3.26
N VAL A 362 8.49 0.76 4.33
CA VAL A 362 7.10 0.28 4.38
C VAL A 362 6.41 0.72 5.67
N GLY A 363 5.24 1.34 5.50
CA GLY A 363 4.36 1.78 6.58
C GLY A 363 3.36 0.70 6.97
N ASN A 364 3.16 0.51 8.26
CA ASN A 364 2.14 -0.36 8.85
C ASN A 364 2.01 -1.72 8.10
N PRO A 365 3.13 -2.48 7.94
CA PRO A 365 3.19 -3.53 6.94
C PRO A 365 2.55 -4.83 7.42
N TRP A 366 1.56 -5.32 6.67
CA TRP A 366 1.11 -6.71 6.79
C TRP A 366 2.22 -7.61 6.22
N THR A 367 2.77 -8.51 7.03
CA THR A 367 4.04 -9.19 6.72
C THR A 367 4.00 -10.68 7.05
N ASP A 368 3.37 -11.06 8.16
CA ASP A 368 3.24 -12.44 8.58
C ASP A 368 1.89 -12.62 9.27
N THR A 369 0.99 -13.31 8.58
CA THR A 369 -0.40 -13.51 9.01
C THR A 369 -0.53 -13.97 10.45
N ALA A 370 0.30 -14.92 10.88
CA ALA A 370 0.19 -15.48 12.22
C ALA A 370 0.66 -14.48 13.29
N ILE A 371 1.79 -13.82 13.03
CA ILE A 371 2.38 -12.86 13.95
C ILE A 371 1.54 -11.58 14.03
N ASP A 372 1.06 -11.09 12.89
CA ASP A 372 0.29 -9.85 12.79
C ASP A 372 -1.10 -10.03 13.41
N ASN A 373 -1.80 -11.14 13.16
CA ASN A 373 -3.07 -11.44 13.85
C ASN A 373 -2.90 -11.54 15.38
N MET A 374 -1.85 -12.20 15.83
CA MET A 374 -1.55 -12.28 17.27
C MET A 374 -1.23 -10.89 17.82
N GLY A 375 -0.53 -10.06 17.05
CA GLY A 375 -0.25 -8.66 17.37
C GLY A 375 -1.51 -7.81 17.46
N ALA A 376 -2.48 -8.03 16.58
CA ALA A 376 -3.76 -7.33 16.55
C ALA A 376 -4.59 -7.60 17.82
N ILE A 377 -4.79 -8.87 18.21
CA ILE A 377 -5.50 -9.19 19.46
C ILE A 377 -4.81 -8.59 20.68
N ASP A 378 -3.49 -8.65 20.74
CA ASP A 378 -2.74 -8.11 21.86
C ASP A 378 -2.85 -6.57 21.92
N TYR A 379 -2.86 -5.93 20.76
CA TYR A 379 -3.07 -4.50 20.64
C TYR A 379 -4.50 -4.11 21.08
N TRP A 380 -5.53 -4.75 20.53
CA TRP A 380 -6.93 -4.48 20.91
C TRP A 380 -7.16 -4.67 22.40
N TRP A 381 -6.61 -5.73 22.98
CA TRP A 381 -6.72 -5.99 24.42
C TRP A 381 -6.01 -4.92 25.26
N THR A 382 -4.78 -4.55 24.90
CA THR A 382 -4.00 -3.54 25.66
C THR A 382 -4.52 -2.12 25.51
N HIS A 383 -5.36 -1.86 24.51
CA HIS A 383 -6.03 -0.57 24.28
C HIS A 383 -7.49 -0.57 24.74
N ALA A 384 -7.91 -1.58 25.51
CA ALA A 384 -9.26 -1.72 26.06
C ALA A 384 -10.37 -1.74 24.99
N LEU A 385 -10.04 -2.20 23.78
CA LEU A 385 -10.99 -2.37 22.68
C LEU A 385 -11.75 -3.71 22.76
N VAL A 386 -11.16 -4.71 23.44
CA VAL A 386 -11.77 -6.02 23.68
C VAL A 386 -11.53 -6.47 25.12
N SER A 387 -12.46 -7.26 25.66
CA SER A 387 -12.41 -7.75 27.03
C SER A 387 -11.35 -8.86 27.23
N ASP A 388 -10.91 -9.06 28.48
CA ASP A 388 -10.01 -10.17 28.85
C ASP A 388 -10.53 -11.52 28.36
N GLN A 389 -11.85 -11.75 28.49
CA GLN A 389 -12.50 -12.99 28.08
C GLN A 389 -12.40 -13.19 26.56
N THR A 390 -12.65 -12.13 25.79
CA THR A 390 -12.58 -12.16 24.33
C THR A 390 -11.16 -12.40 23.85
N ALA A 391 -10.19 -11.64 24.36
CA ALA A 391 -8.79 -11.78 23.97
C ALA A 391 -8.24 -13.18 24.31
N GLN A 392 -8.54 -13.71 25.50
CA GLN A 392 -8.16 -15.09 25.87
C GLN A 392 -8.87 -16.13 25.01
N GLY A 393 -10.14 -15.90 24.69
CA GLY A 393 -10.92 -16.75 23.81
C GLY A 393 -10.34 -16.86 22.41
N VAL A 394 -10.02 -15.73 21.78
CA VAL A 394 -9.37 -15.73 20.45
C VAL A 394 -8.02 -16.47 20.52
N ARG A 395 -7.16 -16.14 21.47
CA ARG A 395 -5.83 -16.80 21.60
C ARG A 395 -5.92 -18.32 21.84
N ALA A 396 -6.94 -18.78 22.55
CA ALA A 396 -7.08 -20.18 22.91
C ALA A 396 -7.70 -21.03 21.78
N ASN A 397 -8.52 -20.42 20.92
CA ASN A 397 -9.33 -21.16 19.95
C ASN A 397 -8.95 -20.87 18.49
N CYS A 398 -8.21 -19.79 18.19
CA CYS A 398 -7.87 -19.45 16.81
C CYS A 398 -6.51 -19.99 16.37
N ASN A 399 -6.46 -20.49 15.12
CA ASN A 399 -5.21 -20.75 14.41
C ASN A 399 -4.86 -19.56 13.51
N PHE A 400 -4.02 -18.66 14.02
CA PHE A 400 -3.66 -17.41 13.34
C PHE A 400 -2.96 -17.59 11.98
N SER A 401 -2.43 -18.78 11.66
CA SER A 401 -1.81 -19.05 10.34
C SER A 401 -2.83 -19.43 9.25
N ARG A 402 -4.11 -19.59 9.59
CA ARG A 402 -5.15 -20.06 8.64
C ARG A 402 -6.26 -19.05 8.40
N ILE A 403 -6.22 -17.96 9.14
CA ILE A 403 -7.17 -16.85 9.10
C ILE A 403 -6.37 -15.70 8.51
N GLY A 404 -6.94 -14.97 7.55
CA GLY A 404 -6.36 -13.70 7.11
C GLY A 404 -6.32 -12.69 8.27
N PRO A 405 -6.23 -11.39 8.00
CA PRO A 405 -6.55 -10.38 9.00
C PRO A 405 -7.85 -10.76 9.71
N LEU A 406 -7.85 -10.78 11.04
CA LEU A 406 -8.96 -11.26 11.85
C LEU A 406 -10.27 -10.66 11.32
N ASP A 407 -11.12 -11.48 10.72
CA ASP A 407 -12.39 -11.08 10.10
C ASP A 407 -13.51 -11.94 10.73
N PRO A 408 -14.62 -11.33 11.17
CA PRO A 408 -15.76 -12.06 11.74
C PRO A 408 -16.58 -12.86 10.71
N HIS A 409 -16.37 -12.68 9.39
CA HIS A 409 -17.33 -13.13 8.39
C HIS A 409 -17.11 -14.56 7.84
N PRO A 410 -18.14 -15.43 7.85
CA PRO A 410 -18.08 -16.86 7.48
C PRO A 410 -17.91 -17.18 5.98
N ALA A 411 -17.51 -16.24 5.13
CA ALA A 411 -17.57 -16.45 3.68
C ALA A 411 -16.36 -17.17 3.08
N HIS A 412 -15.23 -17.30 3.80
CA HIS A 412 -13.96 -17.72 3.18
C HIS A 412 -13.10 -18.72 3.99
N GLN A 413 -13.66 -19.32 5.04
CA GLN A 413 -13.09 -20.55 5.59
C GLN A 413 -13.74 -21.75 4.90
N GLU A 414 -12.94 -22.66 4.33
CA GLU A 414 -13.45 -23.96 3.89
C GLU A 414 -14.23 -24.58 5.06
N ALA A 415 -15.43 -25.09 4.78
CA ALA A 415 -16.32 -25.69 5.78
C ALA A 415 -15.70 -26.86 6.58
N GLN A 416 -14.49 -27.30 6.19
CA GLN A 416 -13.71 -28.36 6.84
C GLN A 416 -12.71 -27.87 7.89
N THR A 417 -12.49 -26.55 8.03
CA THR A 417 -11.55 -25.94 9.00
C THR A 417 -12.20 -24.93 9.96
N ARG A 418 -13.54 -24.87 9.98
CA ARG A 418 -14.29 -23.94 10.84
C ARG A 418 -14.11 -24.30 12.31
N ASP A 419 -13.31 -23.52 13.03
CA ASP A 419 -13.34 -23.53 14.49
C ASP A 419 -14.44 -22.59 14.95
N GLU A 420 -15.63 -23.15 15.19
CA GLU A 420 -16.82 -22.39 15.59
C GLU A 420 -16.57 -21.53 16.84
N LEU A 421 -15.64 -21.92 17.72
CA LEU A 421 -15.27 -21.15 18.90
C LEU A 421 -14.36 -19.97 18.53
N CYS A 422 -13.41 -20.16 17.63
CA CYS A 422 -12.62 -19.06 17.09
C CYS A 422 -13.53 -18.00 16.46
N ASP A 423 -14.44 -18.43 15.59
CA ASP A 423 -15.38 -17.53 14.92
C ASP A 423 -16.25 -16.78 15.94
N ASP A 424 -16.78 -17.44 16.98
CA ASP A 424 -17.57 -16.79 18.03
C ASP A 424 -16.78 -15.70 18.77
N PHE A 425 -15.52 -15.99 19.13
CA PHE A 425 -14.67 -15.01 19.82
C PHE A 425 -14.20 -13.87 18.90
N CYS A 426 -13.93 -14.15 17.63
CA CYS A 426 -13.65 -13.10 16.64
C CYS A 426 -14.88 -12.20 16.47
N ASN A 427 -16.07 -12.77 16.24
CA ASN A 427 -17.32 -12.01 16.17
C ASN A 427 -17.53 -11.13 17.40
N ARG A 428 -17.30 -11.68 18.59
CA ARG A 428 -17.38 -10.92 19.85
C ARG A 428 -16.34 -9.79 19.92
N ALA A 429 -15.12 -9.98 19.42
CA ALA A 429 -14.11 -8.93 19.36
C ALA A 429 -14.58 -7.76 18.51
N PHE A 430 -15.19 -8.04 17.35
CA PHE A 430 -15.76 -7.02 16.48
C PHE A 430 -16.98 -6.31 17.08
N ASP A 431 -17.85 -7.05 17.78
CA ASP A 431 -18.96 -6.47 18.52
C ASP A 431 -18.47 -5.55 19.65
N GLU A 432 -17.38 -5.91 20.34
CA GLU A 432 -16.78 -5.11 21.41
C GLU A 432 -16.04 -3.86 20.88
N LEU A 433 -15.36 -3.96 19.73
CA LEU A 433 -14.77 -2.83 19.00
C LEU A 433 -15.83 -1.78 18.63
N GLY A 434 -17.01 -2.24 18.20
CA GLY A 434 -18.12 -1.36 17.83
C GLY A 434 -17.79 -0.46 16.64
N SER A 435 -18.19 0.81 16.71
CA SER A 435 -17.97 1.81 15.65
C SER A 435 -16.70 2.62 15.90
N ILE A 436 -15.57 1.94 16.14
CA ILE A 436 -14.26 2.59 16.20
C ILE A 436 -13.61 2.51 14.83
N ASN A 437 -12.95 3.59 14.39
CA ASN A 437 -12.12 3.54 13.20
C ASN A 437 -10.91 2.65 13.47
N ILE A 438 -10.87 1.46 12.87
CA ILE A 438 -9.79 0.51 13.12
C ILE A 438 -8.45 0.99 12.53
N TYR A 439 -8.47 1.88 11.55
CA TYR A 439 -7.25 2.47 10.97
C TYR A 439 -6.63 3.55 11.85
N GLU A 440 -7.40 4.13 12.77
CA GLU A 440 -6.94 5.15 13.72
C GLU A 440 -7.91 5.15 14.90
N ILE A 441 -7.55 4.45 15.98
CA ILE A 441 -8.50 4.11 17.05
C ILE A 441 -8.99 5.33 17.86
N TYR A 442 -8.39 6.50 17.63
CA TYR A 442 -8.78 7.77 18.25
C TYR A 442 -9.41 8.78 17.28
N ALA A 443 -9.55 8.44 16.00
CA ALA A 443 -10.16 9.32 15.00
C ALA A 443 -11.68 9.23 15.00
N ASP A 444 -12.30 10.32 14.52
CA ASP A 444 -13.71 10.35 14.18
C ASP A 444 -14.00 9.46 12.96
N LEU A 445 -15.27 9.08 12.82
CA LEU A 445 -15.80 8.33 11.68
C LEU A 445 -16.48 9.28 10.68
N CYS A 446 -16.45 8.92 9.40
CA CYS A 446 -17.29 9.56 8.41
C CYS A 446 -18.75 9.09 8.59
N VAL A 447 -19.60 9.95 9.17
CA VAL A 447 -21.02 9.65 9.44
C VAL A 447 -21.91 10.29 8.36
N ASP A 448 -21.80 9.81 7.12
CA ASP A 448 -22.82 10.04 6.09
C ASP A 448 -23.56 8.72 5.78
N PRO A 449 -24.86 8.76 5.41
CA PRO A 449 -25.71 7.55 5.30
C PRO A 449 -25.18 6.38 4.45
N PRO A 450 -24.25 6.57 3.47
CA PRO A 450 -23.59 5.47 2.78
C PRO A 450 -22.12 5.18 3.21
N GLY A 451 -21.48 6.02 4.04
CA GLY A 451 -20.03 5.95 4.34
C GLY A 451 -19.65 4.83 5.31
N LEU A 452 -20.39 4.69 6.41
CA LEU A 452 -20.08 3.74 7.50
C LEU A 452 -20.03 2.27 7.04
N ARG A 453 -20.79 1.96 5.98
CA ARG A 453 -20.90 0.60 5.45
C ARG A 453 -19.81 0.28 4.43
N ARG A 454 -19.23 1.28 3.76
CA ARG A 454 -18.26 1.09 2.66
C ARG A 454 -16.82 0.88 3.13
N GLN A 455 -16.33 1.67 4.09
CA GLN A 455 -14.95 1.57 4.59
C GLN A 455 -14.67 0.19 5.23
N VAL A 456 -15.61 -0.27 6.05
CA VAL A 456 -15.54 -1.57 6.70
C VAL A 456 -15.74 -2.72 5.69
N GLU A 457 -16.70 -2.62 4.75
CA GLU A 457 -16.93 -3.68 3.76
C GLU A 457 -15.86 -3.77 2.66
N ALA A 458 -15.18 -2.68 2.28
CA ALA A 458 -14.15 -2.68 1.24
C ALA A 458 -12.88 -3.42 1.70
N LEU A 459 -12.44 -3.18 2.94
CA LEU A 459 -11.31 -3.86 3.53
C LEU A 459 -11.62 -5.33 3.87
N HIS A 460 -12.79 -5.59 4.48
CA HIS A 460 -13.23 -6.96 4.71
C HIS A 460 -13.27 -7.76 3.41
N TRP A 461 -13.77 -7.18 2.31
CA TRP A 461 -13.80 -7.87 1.02
C TRP A 461 -12.40 -8.11 0.44
N ALA A 462 -11.50 -7.12 0.49
CA ALA A 462 -10.14 -7.23 -0.05
C ALA A 462 -9.28 -8.24 0.72
N LEU A 463 -9.40 -8.26 2.05
CA LEU A 463 -8.65 -9.16 2.94
C LEU A 463 -9.25 -10.57 3.00
N ALA A 464 -10.55 -10.71 2.71
CA ALA A 464 -11.21 -12.01 2.67
C ALA A 464 -11.01 -12.77 1.34
N GLY A 465 -10.21 -12.25 0.40
CA GLY A 465 -9.79 -12.97 -0.80
C GLY A 465 -10.90 -13.17 -1.83
N GLY A 466 -11.83 -12.21 -1.95
CA GLY A 466 -12.78 -12.06 -3.05
C GLY A 466 -13.31 -13.36 -3.68
N ALA A 467 -14.36 -13.96 -3.13
CA ALA A 467 -15.03 -15.10 -3.78
C ALA A 467 -16.50 -14.83 -4.15
N GLU A 468 -16.77 -15.05 -5.45
CA GLU A 468 -18.02 -15.33 -6.14
C GLU A 468 -19.18 -14.32 -6.03
N ALA A 469 -19.13 -13.29 -6.87
CA ALA A 469 -20.36 -12.75 -7.44
C ALA A 469 -20.94 -13.79 -8.42
N LYS A 470 -21.93 -14.58 -7.95
CA LYS A 470 -22.87 -15.23 -8.87
C LYS A 470 -23.52 -14.12 -9.72
N PRO A 471 -23.52 -14.23 -11.06
CA PRO A 471 -24.16 -13.22 -11.89
C PRO A 471 -25.66 -13.26 -11.60
N THR A 472 -26.17 -12.20 -10.97
CA THR A 472 -27.61 -11.94 -10.91
C THR A 472 -28.06 -11.60 -12.33
N SER A 473 -28.74 -12.55 -12.95
CA SER A 473 -29.34 -12.40 -14.26
C SER A 473 -30.42 -11.31 -14.23
N SER A 474 -30.22 -10.24 -14.99
CA SER A 474 -31.30 -9.40 -15.51
C SER A 474 -31.38 -9.58 -17.03
N ASN A 475 -32.36 -10.39 -17.45
CA ASN A 475 -33.07 -10.45 -18.75
C ASN A 475 -32.39 -9.86 -20.01
N GLY A 476 -32.16 -10.73 -21.00
CA GLY A 476 -31.92 -10.32 -22.39
C GLY A 476 -31.41 -11.42 -23.34
N VAL A 477 -32.29 -12.37 -23.70
CA VAL A 477 -32.31 -13.19 -24.95
C VAL A 477 -31.00 -13.70 -25.57
N ALA A 478 -30.79 -15.02 -25.53
CA ALA A 478 -30.82 -15.90 -26.71
C ALA A 478 -30.70 -17.39 -26.27
N GLU A 479 -31.71 -18.18 -26.61
CA GLU A 479 -31.72 -19.64 -26.51
C GLU A 479 -30.55 -20.26 -27.29
N PHE A 480 -29.87 -21.26 -26.72
CA PHE A 480 -29.53 -22.53 -27.38
C PHE A 480 -29.03 -23.53 -26.31
N LEU A 481 -29.89 -24.51 -26.01
CA LEU A 481 -29.55 -25.77 -25.32
C LEU A 481 -28.90 -26.73 -26.35
N PRO A 482 -28.03 -27.67 -25.93
CA PRO A 482 -28.55 -28.95 -25.44
C PRO A 482 -27.78 -29.65 -24.30
N LEU A 483 -28.58 -30.28 -23.43
CA LEU A 483 -28.47 -31.64 -22.87
C LEU A 483 -27.08 -32.25 -22.60
N ALA A 484 -26.80 -32.54 -21.32
CA ALA A 484 -26.59 -33.91 -20.84
C ALA A 484 -26.69 -33.97 -19.31
N ALA A 485 -27.67 -34.72 -18.81
CA ALA A 485 -27.72 -35.20 -17.43
C ALA A 485 -27.00 -36.55 -17.33
N SER A 486 -26.32 -36.81 -16.21
CA SER A 486 -26.24 -38.16 -15.64
C SER A 486 -26.00 -38.12 -14.15
N ALA A 487 -26.80 -38.94 -13.48
CA ALA A 487 -26.97 -39.12 -12.05
C ALA A 487 -25.75 -39.69 -11.32
N ALA A 488 -25.68 -39.41 -10.02
CA ALA A 488 -25.23 -40.39 -9.04
C ALA A 488 -26.02 -40.23 -7.73
N VAL A 489 -26.78 -41.27 -7.41
CA VAL A 489 -27.44 -41.50 -6.12
C VAL A 489 -26.45 -42.18 -5.19
N ALA A 490 -26.34 -41.75 -3.94
CA ALA A 490 -25.95 -42.64 -2.84
C ALA A 490 -26.48 -42.12 -1.49
N THR A 491 -27.30 -42.98 -0.89
CA THR A 491 -27.84 -42.97 0.46
C THR A 491 -26.77 -43.20 1.53
N SER A 492 -26.90 -42.58 2.71
CA SER A 492 -27.06 -43.33 3.97
C SER A 492 -27.31 -42.39 5.16
N ALA A 493 -28.19 -42.83 6.05
CA ALA A 493 -28.62 -42.14 7.25
C ALA A 493 -27.95 -42.75 8.50
N ARG A 494 -27.89 -41.91 9.55
CA ARG A 494 -27.72 -42.19 11.00
C ARG A 494 -26.32 -42.56 11.50
N VAL A 495 -25.78 -41.70 12.36
CA VAL A 495 -25.65 -41.96 13.81
C VAL A 495 -25.91 -40.66 14.58
N LYS A 496 -26.79 -40.74 15.60
CA LYS A 496 -27.13 -39.68 16.57
C LYS A 496 -26.59 -40.10 17.95
N THR A 497 -26.42 -39.10 18.82
CA THR A 497 -26.06 -39.13 20.26
C THR A 497 -24.53 -39.10 20.48
N VAL A 498 -23.93 -38.09 21.12
CA VAL A 498 -24.21 -37.53 22.46
C VAL A 498 -23.84 -36.03 22.51
N ALA A 499 -24.80 -35.13 22.74
CA ALA A 499 -24.56 -33.72 23.15
C ALA A 499 -25.87 -33.05 23.63
N GLU A 500 -26.56 -33.65 24.59
CA GLU A 500 -27.69 -33.01 25.28
C GLU A 500 -27.34 -32.93 26.78
N GLY A 501 -26.64 -31.86 27.16
CA GLY A 501 -26.24 -31.63 28.54
C GLY A 501 -25.85 -30.19 28.88
N GLN A 502 -25.50 -29.36 27.90
CA GLN A 502 -25.05 -27.98 28.15
C GLN A 502 -25.88 -26.87 27.45
N ARG A 503 -26.94 -27.21 26.71
CA ARG A 503 -27.81 -26.21 26.03
C ARG A 503 -28.91 -25.59 26.91
N SER A 504 -29.13 -26.05 28.14
CA SER A 504 -30.29 -25.63 28.93
C SER A 504 -30.08 -24.42 29.84
N GLN A 505 -28.85 -23.90 30.02
CA GLN A 505 -28.63 -22.71 30.87
C GLN A 505 -28.48 -21.37 30.11
N GLN A 506 -28.04 -21.37 28.85
CA GLN A 506 -27.91 -20.12 28.06
C GLN A 506 -29.21 -19.68 27.36
N GLN A 507 -30.22 -20.55 27.23
CA GLN A 507 -31.45 -20.21 26.51
C GLN A 507 -32.51 -19.49 27.37
N GLN A 508 -32.31 -19.37 28.69
CA GLN A 508 -33.24 -18.69 29.60
C GLN A 508 -32.86 -17.23 29.95
N GLN A 509 -31.64 -16.76 29.65
CA GLN A 509 -31.21 -15.39 29.99
C GLN A 509 -31.43 -14.36 28.86
N ARG A 510 -31.58 -14.82 27.61
CA ARG A 510 -31.72 -13.96 26.42
C ARG A 510 -32.99 -13.08 26.38
N PRO A 511 -34.17 -13.47 26.94
CA PRO A 511 -35.36 -12.61 26.91
C PRO A 511 -35.39 -11.50 27.97
N ARG A 512 -34.54 -11.55 29.02
CA ARG A 512 -34.57 -10.56 30.12
C ARG A 512 -33.73 -9.31 29.82
N LEU A 513 -32.60 -9.45 29.13
CA LEU A 513 -31.75 -8.32 28.74
C LEU A 513 -32.38 -7.44 27.63
N GLN A 514 -33.10 -8.05 26.68
CA GLN A 514 -33.81 -7.31 25.61
C GLN A 514 -35.07 -6.58 26.08
N ALA A 515 -35.59 -6.89 27.28
CA ALA A 515 -36.73 -6.19 27.88
C ALA A 515 -36.30 -5.01 28.78
N GLN A 516 -35.08 -5.05 29.33
CA GLN A 516 -34.52 -3.94 30.10
C GLN A 516 -34.02 -2.81 29.18
N ASN A 517 -33.38 -3.11 28.05
CA ASN A 517 -32.93 -2.07 27.10
C ASN A 517 -34.09 -1.34 26.40
N ARG A 518 -35.23 -2.01 26.17
CA ARG A 518 -36.43 -1.36 25.60
C ARG A 518 -37.21 -0.46 26.57
N ARG A 519 -36.97 -0.56 27.89
CA ARG A 519 -37.55 0.36 28.88
C ARG A 519 -36.67 1.56 29.18
N ALA A 520 -35.36 1.47 28.93
CA ALA A 520 -34.46 2.62 29.01
C ALA A 520 -34.66 3.59 27.83
N ASP A 521 -34.97 3.08 26.64
CA ASP A 521 -35.15 3.90 25.41
C ASP A 521 -36.48 4.67 25.31
N VAL A 522 -37.44 4.46 26.22
CA VAL A 522 -38.78 5.09 26.15
C VAL A 522 -39.01 6.14 27.25
N GLN A 523 -38.07 6.33 28.18
CA GLN A 523 -38.23 7.29 29.29
C GLN A 523 -37.34 8.53 29.24
N ASP A 524 -36.44 8.69 28.28
CA ASP A 524 -35.54 9.86 28.23
C ASP A 524 -35.66 10.74 26.96
N SER A 525 -36.84 10.74 26.33
CA SER A 525 -37.12 11.55 25.13
C SER A 525 -37.86 12.87 25.41
N SER A 526 -37.92 13.35 26.66
CA SER A 526 -38.71 14.56 26.98
C SER A 526 -38.04 15.62 27.87
N SER A 527 -36.71 15.61 28.03
CA SER A 527 -36.03 16.72 28.72
C SER A 527 -34.55 16.87 28.33
N PHE A 528 -34.26 17.29 27.10
CA PHE A 528 -32.95 17.87 26.77
C PHE A 528 -33.09 19.04 25.78
N THR A 529 -33.89 20.03 26.15
CA THR A 529 -33.80 21.37 25.56
C THR A 529 -32.69 22.15 26.28
N SER A 530 -31.71 22.60 25.50
CA SER A 530 -30.66 23.56 25.87
C SER A 530 -29.56 23.06 26.83
N TYR A 531 -28.67 22.21 26.30
CA TYR A 531 -27.26 22.35 26.65
C TYR A 531 -26.55 22.93 25.43
N LYS A 532 -26.27 24.23 25.49
CA LYS A 532 -25.22 24.82 24.65
C LYS A 532 -23.93 24.11 25.04
N SER A 533 -23.52 23.12 24.25
CA SER A 533 -22.13 22.67 24.24
C SER A 533 -21.31 23.91 23.89
N SER A 534 -20.65 24.47 24.89
CA SER A 534 -19.51 25.33 24.70
C SER A 534 -18.53 24.52 23.86
N ARG A 535 -18.51 24.80 22.54
CA ARG A 535 -17.40 24.49 21.66
C ARG A 535 -16.14 24.79 22.45
N MET A 536 -15.37 23.77 22.80
CA MET A 536 -13.96 23.97 23.09
C MET A 536 -13.33 24.17 21.71
N SER A 537 -13.56 25.35 21.16
CA SER A 537 -12.84 25.87 20.02
C SER A 537 -11.38 25.94 20.44
N TYR A 538 -10.59 24.96 20.03
CA TYR A 538 -9.21 25.21 19.73
C TYR A 538 -9.22 26.25 18.61
N ALA A 539 -9.07 27.51 18.98
CA ALA A 539 -8.78 28.57 18.05
C ALA A 539 -7.34 28.34 17.56
N GLY A 540 -7.19 27.44 16.59
CA GLY A 540 -6.01 27.28 15.77
C GLY A 540 -6.17 28.13 14.52
N ASP A 541 -5.21 29.01 14.30
CA ASP A 541 -5.02 29.88 13.15
C ASP A 541 -4.92 29.07 11.84
N GLY A 542 -6.00 29.06 11.05
CA GLY A 542 -6.02 29.27 9.59
C GLY A 542 -5.07 28.55 8.63
N SER A 543 -4.26 27.56 9.01
CA SER A 543 -3.25 26.99 8.09
C SER A 543 -2.77 25.55 8.28
N ASP A 544 -3.41 24.73 9.12
CA ASP A 544 -3.12 23.29 9.19
C ASP A 544 -4.30 22.49 8.62
N SER A 545 -4.02 21.56 7.69
CA SER A 545 -5.02 20.61 7.16
C SER A 545 -5.53 19.74 8.30
N GLU A 546 -6.71 20.06 8.82
CA GLU A 546 -7.43 19.28 9.82
C GLU A 546 -7.73 17.88 9.25
N TYR A 547 -7.55 16.83 10.05
CA TYR A 547 -7.86 15.46 9.64
C TYR A 547 -9.33 15.35 9.22
N ASP A 548 -9.57 14.89 7.99
CA ASP A 548 -10.90 14.68 7.42
C ASP A 548 -11.21 13.17 7.36
N PRO A 549 -12.16 12.65 8.17
CA PRO A 549 -12.50 11.23 8.15
C PRO A 549 -13.21 10.79 6.86
N CYS A 550 -13.69 11.72 6.02
CA CYS A 550 -14.45 11.43 4.82
C CYS A 550 -13.63 11.41 3.53
N ILE A 551 -12.36 11.86 3.55
CA ILE A 551 -11.51 12.15 2.37
C ILE A 551 -11.52 11.10 1.24
N ASP A 552 -11.74 9.83 1.55
CA ASP A 552 -11.85 8.75 0.55
C ASP A 552 -13.09 8.94 -0.36
N ASP A 553 -14.21 9.40 0.20
CA ASP A 553 -15.44 9.71 -0.55
C ASP A 553 -15.20 10.93 -1.47
N GLU A 554 -14.53 11.98 -0.99
CA GLU A 554 -14.11 13.11 -1.84
C GLU A 554 -13.17 12.67 -2.97
N THR A 555 -12.22 11.78 -2.67
CA THR A 555 -11.27 11.22 -3.63
C THR A 555 -11.99 10.43 -4.72
N GLU A 556 -12.94 9.56 -4.37
CA GLU A 556 -13.72 8.80 -5.33
C GLU A 556 -14.58 9.72 -6.21
N ILE A 557 -15.16 10.78 -5.65
CA ILE A 557 -15.89 11.79 -6.43
C ILE A 557 -14.94 12.45 -7.43
N TYR A 558 -13.81 12.97 -6.97
CA TYR A 558 -12.86 13.75 -7.77
C TYR A 558 -12.28 12.93 -8.93
N LEU A 559 -11.78 11.72 -8.67
CA LEU A 559 -11.18 10.86 -9.70
C LEU A 559 -12.20 10.31 -10.71
N ASN A 560 -13.50 10.38 -10.41
CA ASN A 560 -14.56 10.05 -11.36
C ASN A 560 -15.06 11.25 -12.19
N LEU A 561 -14.56 12.47 -11.95
CA LEU A 561 -14.90 13.62 -12.78
C LEU A 561 -14.33 13.45 -14.21
N PRO A 562 -15.14 13.61 -15.28
CA PRO A 562 -14.68 13.43 -16.66
C PRO A 562 -13.49 14.34 -17.04
N GLU A 563 -13.47 15.58 -16.55
CA GLU A 563 -12.40 16.54 -16.75
C GLU A 563 -11.10 16.14 -16.02
N VAL A 564 -11.20 15.48 -14.87
CA VAL A 564 -10.05 14.96 -14.11
C VAL A 564 -9.44 13.77 -14.84
N GLN A 565 -10.26 12.79 -15.23
CA GLN A 565 -9.79 11.67 -16.06
C GLN A 565 -9.18 12.15 -17.37
N LYS A 566 -9.76 13.21 -17.97
CA LYS A 566 -9.18 13.85 -19.14
C LYS A 566 -7.82 14.50 -18.84
N ALA A 567 -7.68 15.22 -17.74
CA ALA A 567 -6.41 15.85 -17.37
C ALA A 567 -5.31 14.82 -17.09
N LEU A 568 -5.66 13.69 -16.48
CA LEU A 568 -4.76 12.62 -16.09
C LEU A 568 -4.46 11.60 -17.21
N HIS A 569 -4.98 11.83 -18.43
CA HIS A 569 -4.90 10.85 -19.54
C HIS A 569 -5.51 9.48 -19.20
N ALA A 570 -6.32 9.41 -18.15
CA ALA A 570 -6.95 8.19 -17.64
C ALA A 570 -8.27 7.91 -18.36
N ASN A 571 -8.58 6.63 -18.59
CA ASN A 571 -9.88 6.20 -19.12
C ASN A 571 -10.34 6.90 -20.44
N GLN A 572 -9.40 7.43 -21.21
CA GLN A 572 -9.73 8.15 -22.44
C GLN A 572 -9.91 7.20 -23.61
N THR A 573 -8.87 6.42 -23.90
CA THR A 573 -8.79 5.57 -25.09
C THR A 573 -9.40 4.18 -24.84
N VAL A 574 -9.22 3.65 -23.64
CA VAL A 574 -9.61 2.27 -23.28
C VAL A 574 -11.10 2.15 -22.96
N LYS A 575 -11.72 3.23 -22.45
CA LYS A 575 -13.13 3.26 -21.99
C LYS A 575 -13.45 2.09 -21.06
N LEU A 576 -12.86 2.16 -19.87
CA LEU A 576 -13.04 1.20 -18.77
C LEU A 576 -14.55 1.02 -18.47
N PRO A 577 -15.03 -0.22 -18.34
CA PRO A 577 -16.43 -0.52 -18.06
C PRO A 577 -16.82 -0.34 -16.58
N TRP A 578 -15.87 0.05 -15.72
CA TRP A 578 -16.10 0.33 -14.30
C TRP A 578 -15.81 1.80 -13.97
N ARG A 579 -16.35 2.25 -12.84
CA ARG A 579 -15.99 3.52 -12.22
C ARG A 579 -14.71 3.33 -11.41
N TRP A 580 -13.93 4.40 -11.27
CA TRP A 580 -12.80 4.38 -10.34
C TRP A 580 -13.34 4.23 -8.91
N THR A 581 -12.71 3.38 -8.12
CA THR A 581 -12.99 3.15 -6.69
C THR A 581 -11.66 2.97 -5.99
N ASP A 582 -11.59 3.34 -4.72
CA ASP A 582 -10.33 3.30 -3.97
C ASP A 582 -9.74 1.89 -3.87
N CYS A 583 -10.55 0.88 -3.51
CA CYS A 583 -10.16 -0.52 -3.55
C CYS A 583 -11.09 -1.34 -4.47
N THR A 584 -10.49 -2.07 -5.41
CA THR A 584 -11.24 -2.85 -6.39
C THR A 584 -11.82 -4.12 -5.78
N ARG A 585 -13.06 -4.45 -6.16
CA ARG A 585 -13.67 -5.76 -5.89
C ARG A 585 -13.56 -6.74 -7.06
N SER A 586 -12.75 -6.43 -8.05
CA SER A 586 -12.69 -7.20 -9.30
C SER A 586 -11.55 -8.20 -9.36
N ILE A 587 -10.60 -8.16 -8.42
CA ILE A 587 -9.48 -9.11 -8.35
C ILE A 587 -9.79 -10.25 -7.39
N VAL A 588 -9.32 -11.44 -7.73
CA VAL A 588 -9.29 -12.61 -6.86
C VAL A 588 -7.83 -12.84 -6.49
N TYR A 589 -7.44 -12.36 -5.31
CA TYR A 589 -6.07 -12.46 -4.83
C TYR A 589 -5.79 -13.85 -4.25
N SER A 590 -4.58 -14.35 -4.48
CA SER A 590 -4.13 -15.65 -3.97
C SER A 590 -4.27 -15.75 -2.46
N ARG A 591 -5.13 -16.66 -2.00
CA ARG A 591 -5.30 -16.95 -0.57
C ARG A 591 -4.02 -17.48 0.08
N GLU A 592 -3.20 -18.21 -0.66
CA GLU A 592 -1.91 -18.68 -0.15
C GLU A 592 -0.98 -17.50 0.14
N ASP A 593 -0.95 -16.50 -0.75
CA ASP A 593 -0.12 -15.31 -0.58
C ASP A 593 -0.62 -14.45 0.58
N LEU A 594 -1.95 -14.27 0.72
CA LEU A 594 -2.57 -13.56 1.85
C LEU A 594 -2.21 -14.16 3.22
N LEU A 595 -1.96 -15.47 3.27
CA LEU A 595 -1.63 -16.23 4.48
C LEU A 595 -0.12 -16.46 4.64
N SER A 596 0.69 -15.96 3.71
CA SER A 596 2.11 -16.23 3.66
C SER A 596 2.92 -15.33 4.60
N SER A 597 4.17 -15.70 4.82
CA SER A 597 5.13 -14.92 5.60
C SER A 597 6.17 -14.32 4.68
N MET A 598 6.43 -13.02 4.84
CA MET A 598 7.48 -12.31 4.12
C MET A 598 8.86 -12.42 4.80
N LEU A 599 8.97 -13.04 5.97
CA LEU A 599 10.25 -13.23 6.67
C LEU A 599 11.34 -13.91 5.81
N PRO A 600 11.05 -14.98 5.03
CA PRO A 600 12.05 -15.56 4.13
C PRO A 600 12.53 -14.60 3.04
N VAL A 601 11.68 -13.66 2.63
CA VAL A 601 12.07 -12.62 1.65
C VAL A 601 12.96 -11.58 2.31
N TYR A 602 12.65 -11.15 3.53
CA TYR A 602 13.53 -10.28 4.32
C TYR A 602 14.92 -10.89 4.56
N ASP A 603 15.02 -12.18 4.88
CA ASP A 603 16.31 -12.87 5.04
C ASP A 603 17.21 -12.77 3.80
N ARG A 604 16.61 -12.78 2.61
CA ARG A 604 17.32 -12.62 1.33
C ARG A 604 17.68 -11.16 1.05
N LEU A 605 16.79 -10.23 1.36
CA LEU A 605 16.99 -8.80 1.15
C LEU A 605 18.05 -8.20 2.08
N LEU A 606 18.14 -8.68 3.32
CA LEU A 606 19.16 -8.27 4.28
C LEU A 606 20.59 -8.58 3.81
N GLN A 607 20.76 -9.53 2.88
CA GLN A 607 22.04 -9.87 2.24
C GLN A 607 22.35 -8.99 1.01
N ALA A 608 21.41 -8.15 0.57
CA ALA A 608 21.51 -7.35 -0.64
C ALA A 608 22.08 -5.93 -0.42
N ASN A 609 22.54 -5.61 0.80
CA ASN A 609 23.09 -4.30 1.17
C ASN A 609 22.13 -3.13 0.85
N LEU A 610 20.84 -3.33 1.13
CA LEU A 610 19.79 -2.33 0.99
C LEU A 610 19.58 -1.60 2.32
N ARG A 611 19.15 -0.34 2.25
CA ARG A 611 18.61 0.37 3.41
C ARG A 611 17.14 0.02 3.57
N ILE A 612 16.74 -0.49 4.73
CA ILE A 612 15.37 -0.90 5.02
C ILE A 612 14.83 -0.07 6.18
N LEU A 613 13.72 0.62 5.96
CA LEU A 613 12.95 1.26 7.03
C LEU A 613 11.58 0.61 7.12
N ILE A 614 11.25 0.12 8.30
CA ILE A 614 9.90 -0.28 8.65
C ILE A 614 9.37 0.75 9.62
N TYR A 615 8.17 1.27 9.36
CA TYR A 615 7.54 2.19 10.27
C TYR A 615 6.09 1.82 10.55
N SER A 616 5.61 2.14 11.74
CA SER A 616 4.21 1.92 12.12
C SER A 616 3.67 3.13 12.85
N GLY A 617 2.47 3.55 12.48
CA GLY A 617 1.65 4.36 13.37
C GLY A 617 1.35 3.61 14.67
N ASP A 618 1.53 4.26 15.83
CA ASP A 618 1.35 3.60 17.12
C ASP A 618 -0.12 3.50 17.57
N VAL A 619 -1.04 4.04 16.77
CA VAL A 619 -2.49 4.02 17.02
C VAL A 619 -3.30 3.31 15.93
N ASP A 620 -2.62 2.64 15.00
CA ASP A 620 -3.23 1.72 14.02
C ASP A 620 -3.75 0.46 14.71
N GLY A 621 -5.05 0.18 14.52
CA GLY A 621 -5.72 -1.01 15.02
C GLY A 621 -5.79 -2.18 14.03
N ILE A 622 -5.60 -1.97 12.72
CA ILE A 622 -5.75 -3.03 11.72
C ILE A 622 -4.43 -3.77 11.45
N VAL A 623 -3.31 -3.05 11.39
CA VAL A 623 -1.96 -3.64 11.29
C VAL A 623 -1.07 -3.07 12.40
N PRO A 624 -1.34 -3.42 13.67
CA PRO A 624 -0.79 -2.65 14.77
C PRO A 624 0.72 -2.82 14.91
N VAL A 625 1.34 -1.77 15.45
CA VAL A 625 2.76 -1.71 15.83
C VAL A 625 3.24 -2.94 16.62
N VAL A 626 2.35 -3.58 17.39
CA VAL A 626 2.65 -4.80 18.16
C VAL A 626 2.99 -5.99 17.25
N GLY A 627 2.25 -6.19 16.16
CA GLY A 627 2.55 -7.21 15.15
C GLY A 627 3.89 -6.94 14.47
N THR A 628 4.08 -5.69 14.03
CA THR A 628 5.33 -5.25 13.39
C THR A 628 6.56 -5.50 14.25
N ARG A 629 6.50 -5.11 15.53
CA ARG A 629 7.59 -5.34 16.49
C ARG A 629 7.92 -6.82 16.68
N ARG A 630 6.91 -7.70 16.64
CA ARG A 630 7.09 -9.15 16.84
C ARG A 630 7.78 -9.82 15.67
N TRP A 631 7.37 -9.50 14.45
CA TRP A 631 8.00 -10.12 13.28
C TRP A 631 9.42 -9.56 13.09
N VAL A 632 9.65 -8.26 13.34
CA VAL A 632 10.99 -7.66 13.32
C VAL A 632 11.90 -8.34 14.36
N ALA A 633 11.40 -8.57 15.58
CA ALA A 633 12.16 -9.31 16.60
C ALA A 633 12.45 -10.76 16.20
N SER A 634 11.55 -11.39 15.43
CA SER A 634 11.70 -12.76 14.95
C SER A 634 12.83 -12.93 13.93
N LEU A 635 13.24 -11.85 13.25
CA LEU A 635 14.43 -11.83 12.39
C LEU A 635 15.76 -11.94 13.17
N ARG A 636 15.73 -11.74 14.50
CA ARG A 636 16.91 -11.86 15.39
C ARG A 636 18.12 -11.03 14.94
N LEU A 637 17.85 -9.85 14.40
CA LEU A 637 18.90 -8.94 13.93
C LEU A 637 19.67 -8.35 15.11
N LYS A 638 20.96 -8.09 14.90
CA LYS A 638 21.81 -7.44 15.90
C LYS A 638 21.49 -5.94 15.97
N GLU A 639 21.17 -5.45 17.17
CA GLU A 639 20.99 -4.01 17.40
C GLU A 639 22.31 -3.23 17.20
N ARG A 640 22.21 -2.14 16.45
CA ARG A 640 23.23 -1.10 16.30
C ARG A 640 22.99 0.04 17.28
N ALA A 641 21.73 0.43 17.46
CA ALA A 641 21.31 1.42 18.45
C ALA A 641 20.00 0.96 19.10
N ALA A 642 19.99 0.98 20.43
CA ALA A 642 18.84 0.56 21.23
C ALA A 642 17.61 1.45 21.02
N TRP A 643 16.46 0.93 21.41
CA TRP A 643 15.18 1.63 21.42
C TRP A 643 15.27 2.98 22.14
N ARG A 644 14.97 4.06 21.41
CA ARG A 644 15.07 5.44 21.90
C ARG A 644 14.01 6.34 21.25
N PRO A 645 13.62 7.47 21.85
CA PRO A 645 12.77 8.43 21.17
C PRO A 645 13.52 9.09 20.01
N TRP A 646 12.80 9.38 18.92
CA TRP A 646 13.22 10.32 17.89
C TRP A 646 12.33 11.57 17.94
N PHE A 647 12.84 12.69 17.45
CA PHE A 647 12.18 14.00 17.63
C PHE A 647 11.77 14.60 16.29
N SER A 648 10.60 15.24 16.25
CA SER A 648 10.19 16.14 15.18
C SER A 648 10.02 17.54 15.77
N GLY A 649 10.91 18.46 15.41
CA GLY A 649 11.08 19.72 16.14
C GLY A 649 11.42 19.47 17.61
N THR A 650 10.66 20.07 18.52
CA THR A 650 10.86 19.91 19.98
C THR A 650 10.00 18.81 20.60
N GLN A 651 9.22 18.07 19.79
CA GLN A 651 8.31 17.03 20.27
C GLN A 651 8.83 15.63 19.90
N VAL A 652 8.51 14.64 20.73
CA VAL A 652 8.79 13.23 20.40
C VAL A 652 7.94 12.85 19.20
N GLY A 653 8.59 12.52 18.08
CA GLY A 653 7.96 12.03 16.86
C GLY A 653 7.54 10.56 16.96
N GLY A 654 8.23 9.80 17.81
CA GLY A 654 7.97 8.40 18.11
C GLY A 654 9.21 7.74 18.70
N TYR A 655 9.37 6.44 18.48
CA TYR A 655 10.53 5.68 18.93
C TYR A 655 11.19 4.93 17.79
N VAL A 656 12.49 4.69 17.89
CA VAL A 656 13.28 4.05 16.85
C VAL A 656 14.27 3.07 17.46
N VAL A 657 14.47 1.94 16.78
CA VAL A 657 15.56 0.97 17.01
C VAL A 657 16.25 0.72 15.69
N GLU A 658 17.59 0.70 15.72
CA GLU A 658 18.40 0.43 14.54
C GLU A 658 19.05 -0.93 14.69
N TYR A 659 18.77 -1.81 13.74
CA TYR A 659 19.45 -3.10 13.58
C TYR A 659 20.49 -3.04 12.46
N GLN A 660 21.32 -4.06 12.35
CA GLN A 660 22.15 -4.25 11.17
C GLN A 660 21.26 -4.51 9.93
N GLY A 661 21.20 -3.54 9.02
CA GLY A 661 20.47 -3.65 7.74
C GLY A 661 19.00 -3.24 7.76
N LEU A 662 18.40 -3.01 8.95
CA LEU A 662 17.00 -2.63 9.09
C LEU A 662 16.82 -1.62 10.23
N THR A 663 16.01 -0.60 9.99
CA THR A 663 15.55 0.35 11.03
C THR A 663 14.06 0.14 11.24
N PHE A 664 13.63 0.08 12.50
CA PHE A 664 12.21 0.08 12.84
C PHE A 664 11.89 1.35 13.63
N ALA A 665 10.87 2.09 13.20
CA ALA A 665 10.40 3.31 13.84
C ALA A 665 8.89 3.28 14.11
N THR A 666 8.45 3.90 15.18
CA THR A 666 7.03 4.23 15.39
C THR A 666 6.80 5.69 15.09
N VAL A 667 5.60 6.02 14.65
CA VAL A 667 5.14 7.41 14.52
C VAL A 667 4.03 7.63 15.53
N ARG A 668 4.30 8.50 16.49
CA ARG A 668 3.40 8.78 17.60
C ARG A 668 2.10 9.41 17.09
N GLY A 669 0.96 8.94 17.59
CA GLY A 669 -0.37 9.46 17.25
C GLY A 669 -0.71 9.36 15.77
N ALA A 670 -0.11 8.41 15.06
CA ALA A 670 -0.43 8.11 13.66
C ALA A 670 -1.12 6.75 13.57
N GLY A 671 -2.10 6.66 12.68
CA GLY A 671 -2.85 5.46 12.39
C GLY A 671 -2.20 4.65 11.27
N HIS A 672 -3.04 4.04 10.44
CA HIS A 672 -2.62 3.21 9.31
C HIS A 672 -1.94 4.04 8.23
N MET A 673 -2.62 5.08 7.76
CA MET A 673 -2.12 6.05 6.78
C MET A 673 -1.29 7.12 7.49
N VAL A 674 -0.06 6.77 7.88
CA VAL A 674 0.83 7.63 8.66
C VAL A 674 1.07 9.01 8.03
N PRO A 675 1.30 9.14 6.70
CA PRO A 675 1.48 10.45 6.07
C PRO A 675 0.23 11.32 6.10
N TYR A 676 -0.96 10.72 6.15
CA TYR A 676 -2.20 11.47 6.28
C TYR A 676 -2.43 11.99 7.71
N VAL A 677 -2.27 11.12 8.71
CA VAL A 677 -2.60 11.46 10.11
C VAL A 677 -1.51 12.32 10.77
N GLN A 678 -0.24 12.08 10.44
CA GLN A 678 0.90 12.82 11.01
C GLN A 678 1.86 13.30 9.91
N PRO A 679 1.41 14.18 8.99
CA PRO A 679 2.13 14.54 7.77
C PRO A 679 3.52 15.12 8.04
N VAL A 680 3.64 16.01 9.04
CA VAL A 680 4.94 16.60 9.43
C VAL A 680 5.93 15.54 9.90
N ARG A 681 5.48 14.58 10.71
CA ARG A 681 6.32 13.50 11.26
C ARG A 681 6.70 12.50 10.16
N ALA A 682 5.74 12.14 9.31
CA ALA A 682 5.96 11.24 8.19
C ALA A 682 6.96 11.81 7.19
N ALA A 683 6.79 13.07 6.78
CA ALA A 683 7.69 13.76 5.86
C ALA A 683 9.11 13.88 6.43
N HIS A 684 9.25 14.27 7.72
CA HIS A 684 10.55 14.32 8.39
C HIS A 684 11.24 12.95 8.39
N MET A 685 10.51 11.91 8.78
CA MET A 685 11.04 10.54 8.84
C MET A 685 11.47 10.02 7.45
N ALA A 686 10.61 10.19 6.44
CA ALA A 686 10.88 9.75 5.08
C ALA A 686 12.08 10.51 4.49
N LYS A 687 12.14 11.83 4.66
CA LYS A 687 13.27 12.65 4.22
C LYS A 687 14.58 12.20 4.85
N ALA A 688 14.61 12.01 6.18
CA ALA A 688 15.81 11.56 6.88
C ALA A 688 16.30 10.21 6.35
N PHE A 689 15.39 9.25 6.15
CA PHE A 689 15.71 7.94 5.57
C PHE A 689 16.31 8.07 4.16
N LEU A 690 15.62 8.79 3.27
CA LEU A 690 16.04 8.96 1.88
C LEU A 690 17.41 9.63 1.77
N MET A 691 17.67 10.64 2.60
CA MET A 691 18.95 11.36 2.64
C MET A 691 20.05 10.65 3.45
N GLY A 692 19.74 9.53 4.13
CA GLY A 692 20.72 8.79 4.93
C GLY A 692 21.13 9.47 6.22
N GLN A 693 20.22 10.29 6.73
CA GLN A 693 20.32 10.93 8.04
C GLN A 693 19.70 10.00 9.10
N ALA A 694 20.18 10.13 10.34
CA ALA A 694 19.61 9.43 11.48
C ALA A 694 18.32 10.14 11.94
N LEU A 695 17.39 9.36 12.51
CA LEU A 695 16.22 9.85 13.24
C LEU A 695 16.54 10.16 14.70
#